data_AF-A0A938U707-F1
#
_entry.id   AF-A0A938U707-F1
#
_cell.length_a   1.000
_cell.length_b   1.000
_cell.length_c   1.000
_cell.angle_alpha   90.00
_cell.angle_beta   90.00
_cell.angle_gamma   90.00
#
_symmetry.space_group_name_H-M   'P 1'
#
loop_
_entity.id
_entity.type
_entity.pdbx_description
1 polymer ?
#
loop_
_entity_poly.entity_id
_entity_poly.type
_entity_poly.pdbx_seq_one_letter_code
_entity_poly.pdbx_strand_id
1 'polypeptide(L)'
;MTNVYPEEESYRVVLYSTGGHTEMEKAHFCKEVSDHYGIPLSLMKKIVDRCPIVIKKDLPFKKAKLLAIAFKSFGASVSVEKKKNLLPIFLEFATEKNWRVELESSHLRKTSGGAWQIFGRVKNRFNEELSDIWTLIQLFDEFGDLIAFEEISLPVNPLPQNESSPFRAIFEGNLPIQKISVSFKTASGNPLPARDNREKKEWIEVKVPELEKVISFLPTPFKPEAAPPPSIAPSSVITEREEQPLVEEEAEQITEEIQLVEQEKLPSWAAEEIGPGFEKIPLDRPGEDEPPKEPVKLESLQEVVETSAIDWPLIEKEEEIHAEEELHLDDRMDEPSEEKSGWVDPGLSRSEEVDYPLVSRPAPLEEKKIEEVIPCVWMEEFRKAIVAYEQMEQNPFKVWFEHLQRENGFESAYHSILTLLIYTRFNQTHPSDTALENTRKVFKVALQWDLPSEEIPPLEGALFFPGEAWRDLYIRANPKLQEVSHRILEKREWELSDLDRLIRIIPHMTARNSRWAIRFMHDQIPEVIVDISRMDIDVSESVYRVASRLGVVNPLFDYYQGKNSMGDLKIQSFARSAFPDDPGKVEEPMSRLGAGDERGVCYPTEPRCHHCLFESFCQKLFTGFNPSEKGMVFRS
;
A
#
# COMPACT_ATOMS: atom_id res chain seq x y z
N MET A 1 20.45 -6.58 8.02
CA MET A 1 19.92 -5.44 8.79
C MET A 1 19.90 -4.25 7.87
N THR A 2 18.71 -3.83 7.40
CA THR A 2 18.56 -2.57 6.67
C THR A 2 18.74 -1.41 7.65
N ASN A 3 19.60 -0.45 7.29
CA ASN A 3 19.79 0.75 8.09
C ASN A 3 18.60 1.67 7.81
N VAL A 4 17.55 1.57 8.63
CA VAL A 4 16.44 2.54 8.61
C VAL A 4 17.03 3.87 9.04
N TYR A 5 17.27 4.77 8.10
CA TYR A 5 17.65 6.14 8.40
C TYR A 5 16.59 6.73 9.32
N PRO A 6 16.95 7.24 10.52
CA PRO A 6 15.97 7.86 11.38
C PRO A 6 15.40 9.07 10.66
N GLU A 7 14.07 9.11 10.47
CA GLU A 7 13.37 10.21 9.80
C GLU A 7 13.84 11.55 10.39
N GLU A 8 14.44 12.42 9.56
CA GLU A 8 14.99 13.68 10.07
C GLU A 8 13.86 14.51 10.70
N GLU A 9 14.03 14.81 11.99
CA GLU A 9 13.01 15.47 12.77
C GLU A 9 12.71 16.87 12.21
N SER A 10 11.52 17.03 11.64
CA SER A 10 11.04 18.29 11.07
C SER A 10 10.57 19.25 12.18
N TYR A 11 10.97 20.53 12.08
CA TYR A 11 10.56 21.61 12.96
C TYR A 11 10.02 22.79 12.16
N ARG A 12 9.14 23.58 12.78
CA ARG A 12 8.70 24.89 12.27
C ARG A 12 8.94 25.98 13.31
N VAL A 13 9.04 27.22 12.86
CA VAL A 13 9.12 28.39 13.75
C VAL A 13 7.84 29.21 13.60
N VAL A 14 7.18 29.50 14.72
CA VAL A 14 5.94 30.28 14.77
C VAL A 14 6.22 31.62 15.43
N LEU A 15 5.77 32.70 14.81
CA LEU A 15 5.82 34.07 15.30
C LEU A 15 4.44 34.44 15.88
N TYR A 16 4.36 34.65 17.19
CA TYR A 16 3.11 35.06 17.86
C TYR A 16 2.98 36.58 17.99
N SER A 17 4.10 37.29 18.20
CA SER A 17 4.12 38.76 18.25
C SER A 17 5.55 39.31 18.09
N THR A 18 5.68 40.62 17.85
CA THR A 18 6.97 41.34 17.77
C THR A 18 7.35 42.03 19.08
N GLY A 19 6.97 41.47 20.23
CA GLY A 19 7.28 41.98 21.58
C GLY A 19 6.48 43.21 22.01
N GLY A 20 6.37 44.21 21.14
CA GLY A 20 5.60 45.43 21.37
C GLY A 20 4.12 45.34 20.99
N HIS A 21 3.30 46.14 21.65
CA HIS A 21 1.86 46.29 21.34
C HIS A 21 1.56 47.55 20.51
N THR A 22 2.55 48.41 20.26
CA THR A 22 2.39 49.65 19.48
C THR A 22 2.87 49.51 18.05
N GLU A 23 2.27 50.28 17.14
CA GLU A 23 2.69 50.35 15.72
C GLU A 23 4.14 50.86 15.56
N MET A 24 4.65 51.64 16.52
CA MET A 24 6.02 52.14 16.51
C MET A 24 7.03 51.02 16.79
N GLU A 25 6.73 50.12 17.73
CA GLU A 25 7.54 48.93 18.02
C GLU A 25 7.51 47.93 16.86
N LYS A 26 6.32 47.67 16.28
CA LYS A 26 6.19 46.88 15.04
C LYS A 26 7.05 47.46 13.91
N ALA A 27 6.98 48.78 13.69
CA ALA A 27 7.74 49.44 12.63
C ALA A 27 9.26 49.38 12.87
N HIS A 28 9.70 49.47 14.13
CA HIS A 28 11.10 49.28 14.52
C HIS A 28 11.57 47.85 14.20
N PHE A 29 10.85 46.84 14.71
CA PHE A 29 11.12 45.42 14.45
C PHE A 29 11.18 45.12 12.95
N CYS A 30 10.17 45.57 12.19
CA CYS A 30 10.12 45.34 10.75
C CYS A 30 11.32 45.96 10.03
N LYS A 31 11.81 47.11 10.50
CA LYS A 31 12.98 47.78 9.94
C LYS A 31 14.27 47.03 10.30
N GLU A 32 14.51 46.70 11.58
CA GLU A 32 15.75 46.03 11.99
C GLU A 32 15.91 44.66 11.34
N VAL A 33 14.83 43.87 11.26
CA VAL A 33 14.86 42.56 10.56
C VAL A 33 15.03 42.72 9.05
N SER A 34 14.47 43.78 8.46
CA SER A 34 14.66 44.12 7.04
C SER A 34 16.11 44.53 6.75
N ASP A 35 16.66 45.45 7.53
CA ASP A 35 18.02 45.98 7.36
C ASP A 35 19.10 44.91 7.65
N HIS A 36 18.86 43.98 8.60
CA HIS A 36 19.84 42.97 9.01
C HIS A 36 19.88 41.73 8.11
N TYR A 37 18.73 41.30 7.55
CA TYR A 37 18.64 40.09 6.71
C TYR A 37 18.35 40.37 5.23
N GLY A 38 18.27 41.63 4.81
CA GLY A 38 17.96 42.02 3.43
C GLY A 38 16.50 41.73 3.01
N ILE A 39 15.63 41.33 3.94
CA ILE A 39 14.23 40.99 3.66
C ILE A 39 13.47 42.29 3.34
N PRO A 40 12.72 42.39 2.23
CA PRO A 40 11.99 43.62 1.91
C PRO A 40 11.04 44.08 3.03
N LEU A 41 11.18 45.33 3.47
CA LEU A 41 10.36 45.93 4.54
C LEU A 41 8.84 45.81 4.30
N SER A 42 8.41 45.84 3.03
CA SER A 42 7.01 45.64 2.61
C SER A 42 6.52 44.20 2.80
N LEU A 43 7.41 43.20 2.75
CA LEU A 43 7.12 41.81 3.07
C LEU A 43 7.13 41.59 4.59
N MET A 44 8.10 42.16 5.31
CA MET A 44 8.17 41.99 6.77
C MET A 44 6.94 42.57 7.49
N LYS A 45 6.43 43.72 7.06
CA LYS A 45 5.14 44.25 7.55
C LYS A 45 3.98 43.27 7.32
N LYS A 46 3.83 42.71 6.11
CA LYS A 46 2.80 41.69 5.80
C LYS A 46 2.92 40.41 6.65
N ILE A 47 4.12 40.07 7.12
CA ILE A 47 4.35 38.93 8.03
C ILE A 47 3.90 39.30 9.45
N VAL A 48 4.32 40.48 9.95
CA VAL A 48 3.96 40.96 11.29
C VAL A 48 2.46 41.21 11.44
N ASP A 49 1.80 41.78 10.43
CA ASP A 49 0.35 42.01 10.40
C ASP A 49 -0.48 40.72 10.34
N ARG A 50 0.16 39.56 10.14
CA ARG A 50 -0.46 38.23 10.11
C ARG A 50 -0.17 37.38 11.35
N CYS A 51 0.48 37.92 12.40
CA CYS A 51 0.73 37.16 13.62
C CYS A 51 -0.59 36.70 14.28
N PRO A 52 -0.73 35.41 14.68
CA PRO A 52 0.30 34.37 14.68
C PRO A 52 0.53 33.71 13.30
N ILE A 53 1.79 33.59 12.88
CA ILE A 53 2.17 33.06 11.56
C ILE A 53 3.37 32.10 11.64
N VAL A 54 3.39 31.06 10.80
CA VAL A 54 4.55 30.17 10.61
C VAL A 54 5.56 30.86 9.69
N ILE A 55 6.79 31.10 10.15
CA ILE A 55 7.85 31.75 9.36
C ILE A 55 8.40 30.79 8.29
N LYS A 56 8.83 29.59 8.71
CA LYS A 56 9.26 28.49 7.82
C LYS A 56 8.97 27.17 8.53
N LYS A 57 8.72 26.14 7.73
CA LYS A 57 8.38 24.75 8.09
C LYS A 57 9.49 23.81 7.60
N ASP A 58 9.48 22.58 8.11
CA ASP A 58 10.35 21.48 7.69
C ASP A 58 11.86 21.84 7.73
N LEU A 59 12.24 22.52 8.82
CA LEU A 59 13.63 22.82 9.17
C LEU A 59 14.20 21.75 10.12
N PRO A 60 15.48 21.37 10.01
CA PRO A 60 16.17 20.61 11.05
C PRO A 60 16.35 21.48 12.31
N PHE A 61 16.37 20.85 13.49
CA PHE A 61 16.34 21.56 14.79
C PHE A 61 17.35 22.72 14.90
N LYS A 62 18.59 22.54 14.41
CA LYS A 62 19.62 23.59 14.42
C LYS A 62 19.19 24.85 13.68
N LYS A 63 18.60 24.72 12.48
CA LYS A 63 18.11 25.86 11.67
C LYS A 63 16.90 26.53 12.33
N ALA A 64 15.93 25.73 12.81
CA ALA A 64 14.75 26.26 13.51
C ALA A 64 15.11 27.01 14.80
N LYS A 65 16.05 26.47 15.59
CA LYS A 65 16.60 27.10 16.80
C LYS A 65 17.28 28.42 16.50
N LEU A 66 18.16 28.47 15.49
CA LEU A 66 18.86 29.71 15.10
C LEU A 66 17.87 30.78 14.61
N LEU A 67 16.89 30.41 13.79
CA LEU A 67 15.85 31.32 13.31
C LEU A 67 14.99 31.89 14.45
N ALA A 68 14.64 31.07 15.45
CA ALA A 68 13.93 31.56 16.64
C ALA A 68 14.81 32.47 17.51
N ILE A 69 16.10 32.14 17.70
CA ILE A 69 17.04 33.01 18.44
C ILE A 69 17.18 34.37 17.75
N ALA A 70 17.32 34.37 16.42
CA ALA A 70 17.38 35.57 15.59
C ALA A 70 16.15 36.46 15.80
N PHE A 71 14.94 35.97 15.53
CA PHE A 71 13.71 36.76 15.71
C PHE A 71 13.53 37.24 17.16
N LYS A 72 13.89 36.42 18.15
CA LYS A 72 13.80 36.78 19.57
C LYS A 72 14.82 37.84 20.00
N SER A 73 15.98 37.95 19.33
CA SER A 73 16.97 39.01 19.61
C SER A 73 16.48 40.41 19.21
N PHE A 74 15.58 40.51 18.23
CA PHE A 74 14.82 41.73 17.91
C PHE A 74 13.55 41.91 18.78
N GLY A 75 13.38 41.10 19.82
CA GLY A 75 12.28 41.21 20.79
C GLY A 75 11.03 40.38 20.48
N ALA A 76 11.00 39.55 19.43
CA ALA A 76 9.81 38.79 19.09
C ALA A 76 9.45 37.66 20.08
N SER A 77 8.16 37.40 20.21
CA SER A 77 7.62 36.18 20.80
C SER A 77 7.51 35.10 19.72
N VAL A 78 8.37 34.09 19.83
CA VAL A 78 8.48 32.96 18.89
C VAL A 78 8.59 31.63 19.63
N SER A 79 7.97 30.59 19.07
CA SER A 79 8.19 29.19 19.45
C SER A 79 8.90 28.40 18.36
N VAL A 80 9.58 27.33 18.78
CA VAL A 80 10.04 26.26 17.90
C VAL A 80 9.13 25.07 18.15
N GLU A 81 8.37 24.65 17.15
CA GLU A 81 7.47 23.51 17.26
C GLU A 81 8.01 22.34 16.43
N LYS A 82 8.06 21.15 17.06
CA LYS A 82 8.48 19.90 16.43
C LYS A 82 7.27 19.21 15.80
N LYS A 83 7.43 18.75 14.56
CA LYS A 83 6.49 17.85 13.89
C LYS A 83 6.48 16.54 14.67
N LYS A 84 5.33 16.17 15.19
CA LYS A 84 5.15 14.92 15.91
C LYS A 84 4.93 13.83 14.87
N ASN A 85 5.88 12.91 14.73
CA ASN A 85 5.73 11.70 13.92
C ASN A 85 4.74 10.76 14.63
N LEU A 86 3.46 11.14 14.59
CA LEU A 86 2.34 10.28 14.92
C LEU A 86 2.21 9.28 13.78
N LEU A 87 2.61 8.02 14.04
CA LEU A 87 2.18 6.91 13.20
C LEU A 87 0.65 6.99 13.06
N PRO A 88 0.13 7.20 11.84
CA PRO A 88 -1.21 7.75 11.66
C PRO A 88 -2.27 6.70 11.98
N ILE A 89 -2.83 6.83 13.18
CA ILE A 89 -4.05 6.14 13.61
C ILE A 89 -5.24 6.88 12.99
N PHE A 90 -5.82 6.31 11.94
CA PHE A 90 -7.07 6.78 11.35
C PHE A 90 -8.28 6.23 12.11
N LEU A 91 -9.42 6.92 12.00
CA LEU A 91 -10.72 6.41 12.41
C LEU A 91 -11.50 6.07 11.12
N GLU A 92 -11.87 4.80 10.97
CA GLU A 92 -12.74 4.35 9.89
C GLU A 92 -14.22 4.57 10.23
N PHE A 93 -15.06 4.65 9.19
CA PHE A 93 -16.48 5.03 9.30
C PHE A 93 -16.71 6.37 10.04
N ALA A 94 -15.75 7.30 9.90
CA ALA A 94 -15.86 8.65 10.42
C ALA A 94 -16.94 9.45 9.67
N THR A 95 -17.97 9.93 10.38
CA THR A 95 -19.07 10.72 9.79
C THR A 95 -19.29 12.05 10.51
N GLU A 96 -19.49 13.13 9.74
CA GLU A 96 -19.85 14.45 10.27
C GLU A 96 -21.31 14.53 10.78
N LYS A 97 -22.11 13.49 10.57
CA LYS A 97 -23.54 13.41 10.90
C LYS A 97 -23.87 12.02 11.42
N ASN A 98 -24.81 11.96 12.37
CA ASN A 98 -25.38 10.73 12.93
C ASN A 98 -24.34 9.73 13.50
N TRP A 99 -23.19 10.21 13.99
CA TRP A 99 -22.25 9.36 14.71
C TRP A 99 -22.87 8.90 16.04
N ARG A 100 -22.69 7.61 16.38
CA ARG A 100 -23.14 7.02 17.64
C ARG A 100 -22.04 6.99 18.69
N VAL A 101 -20.79 6.92 18.25
CA VAL A 101 -19.60 6.83 19.11
C VAL A 101 -18.56 7.89 18.73
N GLU A 102 -17.75 8.28 19.71
CA GLU A 102 -16.76 9.35 19.58
C GLU A 102 -15.39 8.86 20.10
N LEU A 103 -14.37 8.90 19.27
CA LEU A 103 -13.00 8.56 19.64
C LEU A 103 -12.37 9.77 20.35
N GLU A 104 -12.32 9.72 21.69
CA GLU A 104 -11.74 10.78 22.54
C GLU A 104 -10.20 10.76 22.49
N SER A 105 -9.60 9.56 22.46
CA SER A 105 -8.14 9.39 22.50
C SER A 105 -7.72 8.09 21.82
N SER A 106 -6.55 8.11 21.16
CA SER A 106 -5.82 6.88 20.81
C SER A 106 -4.31 7.11 20.80
N HIS A 107 -3.59 6.07 21.19
CA HIS A 107 -2.15 6.08 21.43
C HIS A 107 -1.53 4.76 20.97
N LEU A 108 -0.36 4.85 20.35
CA LEU A 108 0.52 3.73 20.03
C LEU A 108 1.74 3.78 20.95
N ARG A 109 2.16 2.63 21.46
CA ARG A 109 3.39 2.46 22.24
C ARG A 109 4.07 1.15 21.85
N LYS A 110 5.36 1.19 21.55
CA LYS A 110 6.18 -0.04 21.46
C LYS A 110 6.62 -0.47 22.85
N THR A 111 6.56 -1.77 23.14
CA THR A 111 7.05 -2.36 24.38
C THR A 111 8.55 -2.65 24.29
N SER A 112 9.20 -2.90 25.42
CA SER A 112 10.61 -3.34 25.45
C SER A 112 10.83 -4.71 24.81
N GLY A 113 9.80 -5.57 24.75
CA GLY A 113 9.80 -6.83 24.01
C GLY A 113 9.52 -6.69 22.51
N GLY A 114 9.52 -5.48 21.96
CA GLY A 114 9.29 -5.21 20.54
C GLY A 114 7.82 -5.20 20.09
N ALA A 115 6.94 -5.91 20.82
CA ALA A 115 5.50 -5.92 20.57
C ALA A 115 4.88 -4.51 20.63
N TRP A 116 3.87 -4.25 19.80
CA TRP A 116 3.16 -2.99 19.70
C TRP A 116 1.87 -3.00 20.53
N GLN A 117 1.62 -1.93 21.29
CA GLN A 117 0.39 -1.74 22.06
C GLN A 117 -0.36 -0.52 21.53
N ILE A 118 -1.63 -0.72 21.16
CA ILE A 118 -2.56 0.36 20.79
C ILE A 118 -3.62 0.46 21.88
N PHE A 119 -3.92 1.67 22.34
CA PHE A 119 -4.94 1.89 23.37
C PHE A 119 -5.61 3.25 23.21
N GLY A 120 -6.83 3.39 23.70
CA GLY A 120 -7.62 4.61 23.55
C GLY A 120 -8.87 4.62 24.40
N ARG A 121 -9.73 5.62 24.15
CA ARG A 121 -11.05 5.76 24.78
C ARG A 121 -12.09 6.10 23.73
N VAL A 122 -13.23 5.41 23.79
CA VAL A 122 -14.41 5.67 22.96
C VAL A 122 -15.58 6.04 23.86
N LYS A 123 -16.38 7.01 23.43
CA LYS A 123 -17.51 7.57 24.17
C LYS A 123 -18.82 7.34 23.43
N ASN A 124 -19.87 6.94 24.14
CA ASN A 124 -21.21 6.87 23.59
C ASN A 124 -21.80 8.29 23.45
N ARG A 125 -22.24 8.64 22.24
CA ARG A 125 -22.94 9.90 21.90
C ARG A 125 -24.36 9.66 21.38
N PHE A 126 -24.80 8.42 21.32
CA PHE A 126 -26.17 8.05 21.06
C PHE A 126 -27.06 8.36 22.28
N ASN A 127 -28.38 8.40 22.08
CA ASN A 127 -29.33 8.76 23.14
C ASN A 127 -29.75 7.57 24.03
N GLU A 128 -29.21 6.40 23.74
CA GLU A 128 -29.54 5.12 24.38
C GLU A 128 -28.22 4.41 24.73
N GLU A 129 -28.29 3.44 25.63
CA GLU A 129 -27.14 2.59 25.95
C GLU A 129 -26.75 1.75 24.72
N LEU A 130 -25.45 1.58 24.49
CA LEU A 130 -24.96 0.80 23.35
C LEU A 130 -24.37 -0.52 23.84
N SER A 131 -25.15 -1.60 23.69
CA SER A 131 -24.71 -2.97 23.91
C SER A 131 -23.80 -3.48 22.78
N ASP A 132 -22.95 -4.43 23.13
CA ASP A 132 -22.16 -5.28 22.25
C ASP A 132 -21.27 -4.51 21.26
N ILE A 133 -20.66 -3.41 21.72
CA ILE A 133 -19.64 -2.68 20.97
C ILE A 133 -18.30 -3.42 21.04
N TRP A 134 -17.70 -3.60 19.87
CA TRP A 134 -16.33 -4.05 19.67
C TRP A 134 -15.52 -2.96 18.96
N THR A 135 -14.23 -2.87 19.30
CA THR A 135 -13.23 -2.07 18.59
C THR A 135 -12.43 -3.02 17.69
N LEU A 136 -12.46 -2.77 16.39
CA LEU A 136 -11.58 -3.42 15.41
C LEU A 136 -10.36 -2.51 15.19
N ILE A 137 -9.17 -3.07 15.35
CA ILE A 137 -7.90 -2.36 15.14
C ILE A 137 -7.12 -3.09 14.05
N GLN A 138 -6.71 -2.38 13.01
CA GLN A 138 -6.06 -2.93 11.82
C GLN A 138 -4.70 -2.27 11.60
N LEU A 139 -3.68 -3.07 11.35
CA LEU A 139 -2.31 -2.65 11.10
C LEU A 139 -1.98 -2.80 9.62
N PHE A 140 -1.47 -1.73 9.02
CA PHE A 140 -1.09 -1.69 7.61
C PHE A 140 0.37 -1.30 7.46
N ASP A 141 1.01 -1.89 6.45
CA ASP A 141 2.40 -1.59 6.08
C ASP A 141 2.52 -0.29 5.26
N GLU A 142 3.73 -0.01 4.80
CA GLU A 142 4.09 1.12 3.96
C GLU A 142 3.49 1.09 2.54
N PHE A 143 2.90 -0.02 2.12
CA PHE A 143 2.18 -0.14 0.85
C PHE A 143 0.65 0.00 1.04
N GLY A 144 0.15 -0.28 2.24
CA GLY A 144 -1.27 -0.23 2.60
C GLY A 144 -1.93 -1.61 2.66
N ASP A 145 -1.15 -2.70 2.63
CA ASP A 145 -1.63 -4.07 2.81
C ASP A 145 -1.81 -4.38 4.31
N LEU A 146 -2.80 -5.23 4.65
CA LEU A 146 -3.15 -5.55 6.04
C LEU A 146 -2.17 -6.56 6.64
N ILE A 147 -1.31 -6.11 7.56
CA ILE A 147 -0.35 -6.95 8.29
C ILE A 147 -1.07 -7.86 9.29
N ALA A 148 -1.95 -7.26 10.10
CA ALA A 148 -2.61 -7.91 11.22
C ALA A 148 -3.85 -7.09 11.65
N PHE A 149 -4.78 -7.73 12.36
CA PHE A 149 -5.91 -7.06 12.99
C PHE A 149 -6.25 -7.73 14.31
N GLU A 150 -6.93 -6.99 15.19
CA GLU A 150 -7.37 -7.46 16.51
C GLU A 150 -8.78 -6.92 16.80
N GLU A 151 -9.65 -7.71 17.42
CA GLU A 151 -11.04 -7.35 17.74
C GLU A 151 -11.30 -7.46 19.24
N ILE A 152 -11.61 -6.33 19.88
CA ILE A 152 -11.70 -6.21 21.34
C ILE A 152 -13.07 -5.69 21.75
N SER A 153 -13.80 -6.45 22.56
CA SER A 153 -15.02 -5.98 23.23
C SER A 153 -14.70 -4.84 24.21
N LEU A 154 -15.62 -3.88 24.34
CA LEU A 154 -15.44 -2.80 25.30
C LEU A 154 -15.61 -3.31 26.75
N PRO A 155 -14.70 -2.98 27.70
CA PRO A 155 -14.81 -3.41 29.10
C PRO A 155 -16.06 -2.88 29.82
N VAL A 156 -16.52 -1.69 29.43
CA VAL A 156 -17.86 -1.19 29.76
C VAL A 156 -18.78 -1.56 28.60
N ASN A 157 -19.60 -2.61 28.81
CA ASN A 157 -20.63 -3.12 27.90
C ASN A 157 -21.85 -3.60 28.74
N PRO A 158 -23.08 -3.06 28.55
CA PRO A 158 -23.42 -1.96 27.66
C PRO A 158 -22.70 -0.66 28.04
N LEU A 159 -22.53 0.25 27.07
CA LEU A 159 -21.91 1.55 27.29
C LEU A 159 -23.00 2.64 27.49
N PRO A 160 -23.15 3.21 28.70
CA PRO A 160 -24.21 4.19 28.98
C PRO A 160 -24.06 5.49 28.19
N GLN A 161 -25.16 6.25 28.06
CA GLN A 161 -25.16 7.53 27.34
C GLN A 161 -24.13 8.51 27.93
N ASN A 162 -23.30 9.12 27.07
CA ASN A 162 -22.21 10.05 27.43
C ASN A 162 -21.09 9.48 28.31
N GLU A 163 -21.06 8.17 28.58
CA GLU A 163 -19.92 7.50 29.22
C GLU A 163 -18.85 7.05 28.21
N SER A 164 -17.62 6.84 28.72
CA SER A 164 -16.43 6.53 27.93
C SER A 164 -15.74 5.24 28.37
N SER A 165 -15.66 4.26 27.46
CA SER A 165 -14.99 2.97 27.66
C SER A 165 -13.54 3.01 27.14
N PRO A 166 -12.55 2.45 27.86
CA PRO A 166 -11.19 2.27 27.35
C PRO A 166 -11.09 1.04 26.43
N PHE A 167 -10.17 1.05 25.47
CA PHE A 167 -9.81 -0.14 24.68
C PHE A 167 -8.30 -0.33 24.60
N ARG A 168 -7.83 -1.57 24.41
CA ARG A 168 -6.41 -1.93 24.32
C ARG A 168 -6.19 -3.17 23.46
N ALA A 169 -5.41 -3.06 22.39
CA ALA A 169 -4.80 -4.16 21.65
C ALA A 169 -3.32 -4.33 22.01
N ILE A 170 -2.81 -5.55 21.84
CA ILE A 170 -1.39 -5.87 21.85
C ILE A 170 -1.12 -6.75 20.62
N PHE A 171 -0.18 -6.33 19.78
CA PHE A 171 0.26 -7.05 18.60
C PHE A 171 1.71 -7.51 18.83
N GLU A 172 1.93 -8.82 18.84
CA GLU A 172 3.26 -9.39 19.06
C GLU A 172 4.16 -9.27 17.82
N GLY A 173 5.48 -9.28 18.05
CA GLY A 173 6.47 -9.17 16.98
C GLY A 173 6.82 -7.74 16.54
N ASN A 174 7.90 -7.62 15.77
CA ASN A 174 8.46 -6.35 15.30
C ASN A 174 7.82 -5.92 13.97
N LEU A 175 6.51 -5.66 13.97
CA LEU A 175 5.76 -5.37 12.74
C LEU A 175 6.15 -4.00 12.12
N PRO A 176 6.30 -3.88 10.79
CA PRO A 176 6.62 -2.64 10.08
C PRO A 176 5.35 -1.81 9.82
N ILE A 177 4.75 -1.30 10.89
CA ILE A 177 3.48 -0.55 10.82
C ILE A 177 3.72 0.86 10.28
N GLN A 178 3.15 1.19 9.13
CA GLN A 178 3.12 2.57 8.61
C GLN A 178 1.76 3.25 8.83
N LYS A 179 0.66 2.49 8.81
CA LYS A 179 -0.70 3.00 9.01
C LYS A 179 -1.45 2.13 10.02
N ILE A 180 -2.29 2.76 10.83
CA ILE A 180 -3.21 2.07 11.75
C ILE A 180 -4.61 2.55 11.44
N SER A 181 -5.58 1.63 11.40
CA SER A 181 -6.99 1.99 11.42
C SER A 181 -7.66 1.50 12.70
N VAL A 182 -8.65 2.25 13.14
CA VAL A 182 -9.53 1.91 14.26
C VAL A 182 -10.96 2.08 13.76
N SER A 183 -11.81 1.09 13.95
CA SER A 183 -13.24 1.17 13.70
C SER A 183 -14.02 0.57 14.87
N PHE A 184 -15.30 0.92 14.97
CA PHE A 184 -16.21 0.38 15.98
C PHE A 184 -17.32 -0.39 15.27
N LYS A 185 -17.74 -1.52 15.84
CA LYS A 185 -18.78 -2.37 15.28
C LYS A 185 -19.60 -3.05 16.38
N THR A 186 -20.75 -3.61 16.03
CA THR A 186 -21.49 -4.51 16.92
C THR A 186 -20.86 -5.92 16.94
N ALA A 187 -21.19 -6.76 17.92
CA ALA A 187 -20.82 -8.18 17.93
C ALA A 187 -21.31 -8.94 16.67
N SER A 188 -22.42 -8.49 16.07
CA SER A 188 -22.93 -8.97 14.78
C SER A 188 -22.15 -8.46 13.54
N GLY A 189 -21.06 -7.72 13.74
CA GLY A 189 -20.17 -7.25 12.68
C GLY A 189 -20.56 -5.93 12.02
N ASN A 190 -21.71 -5.32 12.35
CA ASN A 190 -22.17 -4.11 11.70
C ASN A 190 -21.35 -2.89 12.14
N PRO A 191 -20.79 -2.07 11.22
CA PRO A 191 -20.01 -0.90 11.59
C PRO A 191 -20.88 0.17 12.26
N LEU A 192 -20.34 0.81 13.30
CA LEU A 192 -20.96 1.91 14.02
C LEU A 192 -20.40 3.24 13.50
N PRO A 193 -21.24 4.19 13.05
CA PRO A 193 -20.77 5.49 12.56
C PRO A 193 -20.12 6.25 13.72
N ALA A 194 -18.91 6.74 13.48
CA ALA A 194 -18.04 7.26 14.52
C ALA A 194 -17.61 8.70 14.24
N ARG A 195 -17.16 9.43 15.26
CA ARG A 195 -16.53 10.74 15.12
C ARG A 195 -15.14 10.77 15.73
N ASP A 196 -14.19 11.34 15.00
CA ASP A 196 -12.84 11.60 15.49
C ASP A 196 -12.86 12.92 16.28
N ASN A 197 -12.69 12.85 17.60
CA ASN A 197 -12.63 14.03 18.48
C ASN A 197 -11.26 14.16 19.18
N ARG A 198 -10.24 13.46 18.66
CA ARG A 198 -8.87 13.56 19.16
C ARG A 198 -8.27 14.92 18.78
N GLU A 199 -7.62 15.59 19.72
CA GLU A 199 -6.81 16.78 19.41
C GLU A 199 -5.63 16.39 18.51
N LYS A 200 -5.73 16.68 17.21
CA LYS A 200 -4.64 16.50 16.23
C LYS A 200 -3.59 17.60 16.36
N LYS A 201 -2.91 17.63 17.51
CA LYS A 201 -1.70 18.42 17.74
C LYS A 201 -0.51 17.74 17.02
N GLU A 202 -0.48 17.94 15.70
CA GLU A 202 0.60 17.57 14.79
C GLU A 202 1.96 18.20 15.17
N TRP A 203 1.91 19.32 15.90
CA TRP A 203 3.07 20.12 16.29
C TRP A 203 3.09 20.28 17.81
N ILE A 204 4.27 20.08 18.42
CA ILE A 204 4.50 20.27 19.86
C ILE A 204 5.58 21.34 20.03
N GLU A 205 5.31 22.37 20.85
CA GLU A 205 6.33 23.34 21.25
C GLU A 205 7.48 22.67 22.01
N VAL A 206 8.71 22.89 21.54
CA VAL A 206 9.93 22.38 22.17
C VAL A 206 10.58 23.51 22.96
N LYS A 207 10.70 23.30 24.27
CA LYS A 207 11.46 24.20 25.14
C LYS A 207 12.93 24.23 24.71
N VAL A 208 13.41 25.39 24.27
CA VAL A 208 14.82 25.63 23.92
C VAL A 208 15.46 26.42 25.07
N PRO A 209 16.31 25.81 25.93
CA PRO A 209 16.83 26.47 27.14
C PRO A 209 17.68 27.73 26.89
N GLU A 210 18.16 27.94 25.66
CA GLU A 210 18.88 29.14 25.26
C GLU A 210 17.95 30.31 24.90
N LEU A 211 16.73 30.05 24.41
CA LEU A 211 15.73 31.11 24.17
C LEU A 211 15.27 31.78 25.47
N GLU A 212 15.44 31.12 26.62
CA GLU A 212 15.18 31.67 27.94
C GLU A 212 16.34 32.56 28.41
N LYS A 213 17.59 32.16 28.14
CA LYS A 213 18.81 32.87 28.54
C LYS A 213 19.08 34.16 27.76
N VAL A 214 18.70 34.25 26.48
CA VAL A 214 18.90 35.47 25.67
C VAL A 214 18.14 36.67 26.26
N ILE A 215 16.97 36.44 26.87
CA ILE A 215 16.19 37.48 27.57
C ILE A 215 16.99 38.11 28.72
N SER A 216 17.89 37.36 29.37
CA SER A 216 18.67 37.81 30.52
C SER A 216 19.76 38.84 30.19
N PHE A 217 20.09 39.05 28.91
CA PHE A 217 21.20 39.91 28.47
C PHE A 217 20.80 41.09 27.59
N LEU A 218 19.52 41.24 27.25
CA LEU A 218 19.04 42.42 26.53
C LEU A 218 19.03 43.65 27.47
N PRO A 219 19.58 44.81 27.05
CA PRO A 219 19.47 46.04 27.82
C PRO A 219 18.00 46.40 28.05
N THR A 220 17.63 46.70 29.30
CA THR A 220 16.26 47.12 29.62
C THR A 220 15.97 48.43 28.88
N PRO A 221 14.88 48.54 28.09
CA PRO A 221 14.59 49.76 27.34
C PRO A 221 14.46 50.95 28.28
N PHE A 222 15.02 52.09 27.87
CA PHE A 222 15.15 53.30 28.70
C PHE A 222 13.80 53.72 29.29
N LYS A 223 13.64 53.50 30.60
CA LYS A 223 12.49 53.97 31.37
C LYS A 223 12.60 55.50 31.53
N PRO A 224 11.67 56.31 30.98
CA PRO A 224 11.72 57.76 31.15
C PRO A 224 11.60 58.12 32.63
N GLU A 225 12.50 58.98 33.10
CA GLU A 225 12.55 59.39 34.51
C GLU A 225 11.39 60.34 34.83
N ALA A 226 10.49 59.90 35.69
CA ALA A 226 9.29 60.65 36.11
C ALA A 226 9.25 60.76 37.65
N ALA A 227 8.81 61.94 38.13
CA ALA A 227 8.93 62.39 39.51
C ALA A 227 8.16 61.52 40.55
N PRO A 228 8.57 61.53 41.83
CA PRO A 228 7.98 60.68 42.88
C PRO A 228 6.55 61.09 43.28
N PRO A 229 5.73 60.15 43.78
CA PRO A 229 4.33 60.38 44.15
C PRO A 229 4.15 60.93 45.59
N PRO A 230 3.05 61.64 45.88
CA PRO A 230 2.62 61.95 47.24
C PRO A 230 1.97 60.73 47.93
N SER A 231 2.33 60.52 49.19
CA SER A 231 1.82 59.44 50.05
C SER A 231 0.38 59.67 50.54
N ILE A 232 -0.45 58.62 50.54
CA ILE A 232 -1.57 58.43 51.48
C ILE A 232 -1.54 56.98 52.02
N ALA A 233 -1.91 56.81 53.29
CA ALA A 233 -1.80 55.57 54.07
C ALA A 233 -3.06 54.66 53.99
N PRO A 234 -3.02 53.41 54.50
CA PRO A 234 -4.02 52.38 54.20
C PRO A 234 -5.17 52.27 55.22
N SER A 235 -6.20 51.48 54.86
CA SER A 235 -7.17 50.89 55.80
C SER A 235 -7.23 49.37 55.63
N SER A 236 -7.14 48.65 56.74
CA SER A 236 -7.21 47.19 56.83
C SER A 236 -8.61 46.69 57.20
N VAL A 237 -9.00 45.51 56.72
CA VAL A 237 -9.98 44.64 57.39
C VAL A 237 -9.45 43.20 57.39
N ILE A 238 -9.65 42.49 58.50
CA ILE A 238 -9.21 41.12 58.81
C ILE A 238 -10.46 40.24 58.97
N THR A 239 -10.35 38.91 58.73
CA THR A 239 -11.05 37.74 59.35
C THR A 239 -10.77 36.55 58.41
N GLU A 240 -9.85 35.62 58.73
CA GLU A 240 -10.06 34.38 59.52
C GLU A 240 -11.12 33.42 58.91
N ARG A 241 -10.76 32.20 58.46
CA ARG A 241 -10.67 30.90 59.21
C ARG A 241 -12.05 30.19 59.18
N GLU A 242 -12.24 28.87 59.00
CA GLU A 242 -11.53 27.66 59.47
C GLU A 242 -11.44 26.52 58.40
N GLU A 243 -10.96 25.34 58.80
CA GLU A 243 -10.70 24.15 57.97
C GLU A 243 -11.49 22.90 58.43
N GLN A 244 -11.77 21.98 57.48
CA GLN A 244 -11.91 20.52 57.68
C GLN A 244 -13.10 20.00 58.54
N PRO A 245 -13.35 18.66 58.62
CA PRO A 245 -12.70 17.51 57.96
C PRO A 245 -13.64 16.62 57.08
N LEU A 246 -13.07 15.55 56.52
CA LEU A 246 -13.81 14.42 55.92
C LEU A 246 -14.42 13.49 56.99
N VAL A 247 -15.31 12.60 56.55
CA VAL A 247 -15.69 11.34 57.24
C VAL A 247 -15.66 10.19 56.22
N GLU A 248 -15.06 9.07 56.60
CA GLU A 248 -15.16 7.76 55.94
C GLU A 248 -16.07 6.86 56.78
N GLU A 249 -16.82 5.93 56.16
CA GLU A 249 -17.27 4.69 56.82
C GLU A 249 -17.62 3.60 55.78
N GLU A 250 -17.70 2.34 56.22
CA GLU A 250 -17.53 1.13 55.40
C GLU A 250 -18.83 0.28 55.23
N ALA A 251 -18.64 -0.99 54.81
CA ALA A 251 -19.49 -2.18 55.05
C ALA A 251 -20.52 -2.65 53.98
N GLU A 252 -20.00 -3.47 53.06
CA GLU A 252 -20.34 -4.90 52.89
C GLU A 252 -21.78 -5.45 52.69
N GLN A 253 -21.89 -6.27 51.62
CA GLN A 253 -22.64 -7.54 51.49
C GLN A 253 -24.19 -7.60 51.55
N ILE A 254 -24.79 -8.25 50.53
CA ILE A 254 -25.50 -9.55 50.65
C ILE A 254 -25.77 -10.15 49.24
N THR A 255 -26.02 -11.46 49.17
CA THR A 255 -26.01 -12.34 47.97
C THR A 255 -27.40 -12.85 47.54
N GLU A 256 -27.41 -13.82 46.61
CA GLU A 256 -28.52 -14.65 46.07
C GLU A 256 -29.29 -13.97 44.91
N GLU A 257 -29.23 -14.44 43.65
CA GLU A 257 -29.38 -15.79 43.04
C GLU A 257 -30.83 -16.11 42.65
N ILE A 258 -31.05 -16.38 41.36
CA ILE A 258 -32.17 -17.16 40.79
C ILE A 258 -31.69 -17.76 39.46
N GLN A 259 -32.00 -19.03 39.22
CA GLN A 259 -31.78 -19.75 37.95
C GLN A 259 -33.14 -19.98 37.24
N LEU A 260 -33.13 -20.77 36.15
CA LEU A 260 -34.27 -21.37 35.43
C LEU A 260 -34.94 -20.54 34.29
N VAL A 261 -35.44 -21.12 33.18
CA VAL A 261 -35.04 -22.35 32.44
C VAL A 261 -35.72 -22.42 31.04
N GLU A 262 -35.10 -23.16 30.11
CA GLU A 262 -35.66 -23.86 28.92
C GLU A 262 -36.41 -23.21 27.71
N GLN A 263 -36.20 -23.91 26.58
CA GLN A 263 -37.15 -24.33 25.51
C GLN A 263 -37.37 -23.50 24.21
N GLU A 264 -36.87 -24.12 23.12
CA GLU A 264 -37.44 -24.30 21.77
C GLU A 264 -38.42 -23.28 21.13
N LYS A 265 -38.13 -22.91 19.85
CA LYS A 265 -38.73 -23.60 18.67
C LYS A 265 -38.20 -23.15 17.31
N LEU A 266 -38.02 -24.13 16.40
CA LEU A 266 -38.15 -23.90 14.96
C LEU A 266 -39.64 -23.82 14.57
N PRO A 267 -39.95 -23.20 13.42
CA PRO A 267 -40.95 -23.75 12.53
C PRO A 267 -40.40 -24.01 11.12
N SER A 268 -40.81 -25.15 10.54
CA SER A 268 -40.47 -25.57 9.18
C SER A 268 -41.71 -25.58 8.27
N TRP A 269 -41.56 -25.17 7.02
CA TRP A 269 -42.45 -25.49 5.89
C TRP A 269 -41.55 -25.58 4.63
N ALA A 270 -41.57 -26.61 3.77
CA ALA A 270 -42.68 -27.40 3.20
C ALA A 270 -43.55 -26.53 2.26
N ALA A 271 -43.24 -26.34 0.97
CA ALA A 271 -42.97 -27.28 -0.12
C ALA A 271 -44.23 -27.97 -0.69
N GLU A 272 -44.75 -27.42 -1.78
CA GLU A 272 -45.59 -28.00 -2.86
C GLU A 272 -45.37 -27.03 -4.05
N GLU A 273 -44.79 -27.44 -5.18
CA GLU A 273 -45.36 -28.24 -6.28
C GLU A 273 -46.54 -27.60 -7.02
N ILE A 274 -46.34 -27.35 -8.32
CA ILE A 274 -47.23 -27.64 -9.48
C ILE A 274 -46.76 -26.79 -10.68
N GLY A 275 -46.44 -27.44 -11.81
CA GLY A 275 -46.36 -26.83 -13.15
C GLY A 275 -47.48 -27.40 -14.04
N PRO A 276 -47.27 -27.61 -15.35
CA PRO A 276 -46.32 -26.97 -16.26
C PRO A 276 -47.03 -26.30 -17.46
N GLY A 277 -46.32 -25.45 -18.20
CA GLY A 277 -46.83 -24.83 -19.44
C GLY A 277 -45.99 -25.20 -20.66
N PHE A 278 -46.38 -26.25 -21.39
CA PHE A 278 -45.85 -26.54 -22.72
C PHE A 278 -46.58 -25.71 -23.77
N GLU A 279 -45.87 -25.01 -24.64
CA GLU A 279 -46.34 -24.82 -26.01
C GLU A 279 -45.19 -24.90 -27.01
N LYS A 280 -45.38 -25.68 -28.07
CA LYS A 280 -44.43 -25.88 -29.18
C LYS A 280 -45.10 -25.36 -30.44
N ILE A 281 -44.38 -24.62 -31.27
CA ILE A 281 -44.73 -24.39 -32.68
C ILE A 281 -43.43 -24.14 -33.48
N PRO A 282 -43.36 -24.49 -34.78
CA PRO A 282 -42.19 -25.25 -35.26
C PRO A 282 -41.22 -24.48 -36.16
N LEU A 283 -40.20 -25.21 -36.62
CA LEU A 283 -39.25 -24.85 -37.69
C LEU A 283 -39.96 -24.37 -38.96
N ASP A 284 -39.25 -23.54 -39.73
CA ASP A 284 -39.07 -23.80 -41.17
C ASP A 284 -37.65 -23.40 -41.64
N ARG A 285 -37.18 -24.02 -42.73
CA ARG A 285 -35.95 -23.71 -43.50
C ARG A 285 -36.35 -23.50 -44.96
N PRO A 286 -35.68 -22.62 -45.75
CA PRO A 286 -34.71 -23.15 -46.73
C PRO A 286 -33.59 -22.16 -47.16
N GLY A 287 -32.70 -22.59 -48.08
CA GLY A 287 -31.64 -21.80 -48.77
C GLY A 287 -30.22 -22.06 -48.19
N GLU A 288 -29.14 -22.38 -48.93
CA GLU A 288 -28.66 -22.02 -50.30
C GLU A 288 -28.10 -20.57 -50.33
N ASP A 289 -26.86 -20.26 -50.77
CA ASP A 289 -25.81 -21.02 -51.48
C ASP A 289 -24.37 -20.57 -51.10
N GLU A 290 -23.33 -21.34 -51.49
CA GLU A 290 -21.93 -20.85 -51.63
C GLU A 290 -21.74 -20.04 -52.94
N PRO A 291 -20.76 -19.11 -52.99
CA PRO A 291 -19.63 -19.39 -53.90
C PRO A 291 -18.23 -18.96 -53.36
N PRO A 292 -17.11 -19.46 -53.93
CA PRO A 292 -15.77 -19.33 -53.33
C PRO A 292 -14.75 -18.47 -54.12
N LYS A 293 -13.55 -18.26 -53.50
CA LYS A 293 -12.28 -17.72 -54.06
C LYS A 293 -12.23 -16.19 -54.25
N GLU A 294 -11.08 -15.51 -54.34
CA GLU A 294 -9.65 -15.91 -54.47
C GLU A 294 -8.75 -14.88 -53.70
N PRO A 295 -7.44 -15.12 -53.41
CA PRO A 295 -6.66 -14.28 -52.49
C PRO A 295 -5.87 -13.15 -53.18
N VAL A 296 -5.77 -12.00 -52.50
CA VAL A 296 -4.96 -10.85 -52.94
C VAL A 296 -3.53 -10.97 -52.39
N LYS A 297 -2.54 -10.84 -53.28
CA LYS A 297 -1.15 -10.51 -52.92
C LYS A 297 -1.01 -9.00 -52.76
N LEU A 298 -0.21 -8.55 -51.80
CA LEU A 298 0.38 -7.21 -51.84
C LEU A 298 1.87 -7.31 -51.51
N GLU A 299 2.66 -6.39 -52.08
CA GLU A 299 4.11 -6.55 -52.22
C GLU A 299 4.89 -5.82 -51.11
N SER A 300 6.11 -6.30 -50.87
CA SER A 300 7.08 -5.69 -49.97
C SER A 300 7.67 -4.41 -50.56
N LEU A 301 7.83 -3.38 -49.73
CA LEU A 301 8.73 -2.25 -49.98
C LEU A 301 9.77 -2.15 -48.87
N GLN A 302 11.03 -2.04 -49.27
CA GLN A 302 12.18 -1.83 -48.39
C GLN A 302 12.54 -0.33 -48.32
N GLU A 303 13.19 0.04 -47.21
CA GLU A 303 14.28 1.03 -47.12
C GLU A 303 14.21 2.33 -47.95
N VAL A 304 14.22 3.46 -47.23
CA VAL A 304 15.44 4.29 -47.18
C VAL A 304 15.69 4.68 -45.71
N VAL A 305 16.94 4.59 -45.26
CA VAL A 305 17.43 5.22 -44.03
C VAL A 305 18.28 6.41 -44.44
N GLU A 306 17.94 7.61 -44.00
CA GLU A 306 18.73 8.81 -44.27
C GLU A 306 19.05 9.52 -42.94
N THR A 307 20.31 9.42 -42.53
CA THR A 307 20.80 9.99 -41.26
C THR A 307 21.33 11.40 -41.50
N SER A 308 20.73 12.40 -40.85
CA SER A 308 21.28 13.74 -40.77
C SER A 308 21.56 14.11 -39.31
N ALA A 309 22.83 14.36 -39.00
CA ALA A 309 23.20 15.03 -37.77
C ALA A 309 22.89 16.53 -37.93
N ILE A 310 22.21 17.11 -36.94
CA ILE A 310 21.91 18.54 -36.88
C ILE A 310 22.60 19.12 -35.66
N ASP A 311 23.12 20.34 -35.80
CA ASP A 311 23.91 21.04 -34.79
C ASP A 311 23.00 21.88 -33.87
N TRP A 312 23.33 21.98 -32.58
CA TRP A 312 22.46 22.60 -31.57
C TRP A 312 22.70 24.11 -31.47
N PRO A 313 21.72 24.98 -31.81
CA PRO A 313 21.82 26.41 -31.53
C PRO A 313 21.57 26.68 -30.03
N LEU A 314 22.31 27.64 -29.46
CA LEU A 314 21.95 28.22 -28.16
C LEU A 314 20.60 28.94 -28.27
N ILE A 315 19.72 28.70 -27.30
CA ILE A 315 18.43 29.42 -27.18
C ILE A 315 18.65 30.69 -26.35
N GLU A 316 18.20 31.83 -26.91
CA GLU A 316 18.21 33.13 -26.24
C GLU A 316 17.06 33.26 -25.22
N LYS A 317 17.18 34.19 -24.27
CA LYS A 317 16.18 34.43 -23.22
C LYS A 317 15.06 35.37 -23.68
N GLU A 318 13.83 35.07 -23.27
CA GLU A 318 12.76 36.01 -22.87
C GLU A 318 11.76 35.17 -22.03
N GLU A 319 11.78 35.23 -20.70
CA GLU A 319 11.08 36.17 -19.80
C GLU A 319 9.58 35.85 -19.53
N GLU A 320 9.39 35.15 -18.40
CA GLU A 320 8.34 35.33 -17.38
C GLU A 320 6.90 34.79 -17.65
N ILE A 321 6.03 34.54 -16.66
CA ILE A 321 5.92 35.02 -15.26
C ILE A 321 5.55 33.85 -14.29
N HIS A 322 5.83 34.05 -12.99
CA HIS A 322 5.42 33.26 -11.80
C HIS A 322 6.24 32.01 -11.42
N ALA A 323 7.30 32.25 -10.64
CA ALA A 323 7.87 31.31 -9.68
C ALA A 323 7.71 31.85 -8.24
N GLU A 324 7.72 30.97 -7.23
CA GLU A 324 7.97 31.37 -5.83
C GLU A 324 9.49 31.45 -5.59
N GLU A 325 9.96 32.53 -4.99
CA GLU A 325 11.39 32.87 -4.89
C GLU A 325 12.07 32.14 -3.71
N GLU A 326 12.60 30.93 -3.94
CA GLU A 326 13.42 30.23 -2.94
C GLU A 326 14.87 30.74 -2.94
N LEU A 327 15.28 31.34 -1.82
CA LEU A 327 16.63 31.82 -1.57
C LEU A 327 17.65 30.67 -1.43
N HIS A 328 18.36 30.38 -2.52
CA HIS A 328 19.60 29.60 -2.46
C HIS A 328 20.75 30.43 -1.87
N LEU A 329 21.40 29.88 -0.85
CA LEU A 329 22.68 30.34 -0.31
C LEU A 329 23.67 29.18 -0.42
N ASP A 330 24.50 29.21 -1.47
CA ASP A 330 25.72 28.41 -1.54
C ASP A 330 26.79 29.05 -0.67
N ASP A 331 27.54 28.23 0.07
CA ASP A 331 28.87 28.63 0.52
C ASP A 331 29.78 27.40 0.63
N ARG A 332 31.03 27.55 0.18
CA ARG A 332 32.03 26.47 0.16
C ARG A 332 32.94 26.61 1.36
N MET A 333 33.05 25.56 2.17
CA MET A 333 34.16 25.42 3.13
C MET A 333 34.79 24.04 3.02
N ASP A 334 36.11 24.02 2.89
CA ASP A 334 36.91 22.82 2.65
C ASP A 334 37.14 21.98 3.92
N GLU A 335 37.73 20.79 3.75
CA GLU A 335 38.18 19.91 4.83
C GLU A 335 39.23 20.58 5.74
N PRO A 336 39.47 20.00 6.93
CA PRO A 336 40.77 19.36 7.07
C PRO A 336 40.70 17.88 7.50
N SER A 337 41.78 17.18 7.19
CA SER A 337 42.00 15.74 7.40
C SER A 337 42.65 15.43 8.77
N GLU A 338 43.16 14.20 8.92
CA GLU A 338 43.86 13.63 10.09
C GLU A 338 42.94 13.06 11.20
N GLU A 339 43.29 12.00 11.95
CA GLU A 339 44.58 11.27 12.03
C GLU A 339 44.39 9.74 12.25
N LYS A 340 45.51 8.98 12.35
CA LYS A 340 45.56 7.51 12.42
C LYS A 340 45.68 6.97 13.86
N SER A 341 44.92 5.94 14.20
CA SER A 341 45.46 4.76 14.92
C SER A 341 44.47 3.58 14.82
N GLY A 342 44.87 2.30 14.85
CA GLY A 342 46.25 1.77 14.89
C GLY A 342 46.62 1.10 16.21
N TRP A 343 45.82 0.12 16.67
CA TRP A 343 46.15 -0.73 17.82
C TRP A 343 46.06 -2.22 17.47
N VAL A 344 46.83 -3.04 18.20
CA VAL A 344 47.12 -4.45 17.89
C VAL A 344 46.69 -5.35 19.05
N ASP A 345 46.22 -6.55 18.73
CA ASP A 345 45.87 -7.65 19.64
C ASP A 345 47.05 -8.07 20.56
N PRO A 346 46.79 -8.34 21.85
CA PRO A 346 47.29 -9.61 22.39
C PRO A 346 46.37 -10.31 23.43
N GLY A 347 45.65 -11.35 22.99
CA GLY A 347 46.01 -12.74 23.31
C GLY A 347 45.81 -13.34 24.73
N LEU A 348 45.10 -14.47 24.76
CA LEU A 348 45.31 -15.68 25.60
C LEU A 348 45.21 -15.59 27.16
N SER A 349 44.05 -16.02 27.68
CA SER A 349 43.87 -17.04 28.74
C SER A 349 42.38 -17.45 28.73
N ARG A 350 41.94 -18.72 28.79
CA ARG A 350 42.28 -19.92 29.60
C ARG A 350 41.66 -19.90 31.01
N SER A 351 41.17 -21.07 31.42
CA SER A 351 40.24 -21.33 32.54
C SER A 351 38.78 -20.94 32.20
N GLU A 352 37.74 -21.60 32.73
CA GLU A 352 37.70 -22.67 33.75
C GLU A 352 36.56 -23.67 33.46
N GLU A 353 36.68 -24.92 33.94
CA GLU A 353 35.70 -25.99 33.73
C GLU A 353 34.62 -25.98 34.82
N VAL A 354 33.34 -26.16 34.45
CA VAL A 354 32.23 -26.36 35.41
C VAL A 354 31.30 -27.46 34.88
N ASP A 355 31.25 -28.58 35.59
CA ASP A 355 30.37 -29.71 35.29
C ASP A 355 28.88 -29.36 35.48
N TYR A 356 28.05 -29.86 34.56
CA TYR A 356 26.60 -29.99 34.76
C TYR A 356 26.19 -31.45 34.51
N PRO A 357 25.39 -32.07 35.39
CA PRO A 357 25.10 -33.50 35.35
C PRO A 357 24.18 -33.91 34.19
N LEU A 358 24.28 -35.19 33.79
CA LEU A 358 23.56 -35.76 32.66
C LEU A 358 22.03 -35.59 32.77
N VAL A 359 21.43 -35.05 31.71
CA VAL A 359 20.00 -35.21 31.40
C VAL A 359 19.84 -36.27 30.30
N SER A 360 18.79 -37.07 30.40
CA SER A 360 18.63 -38.33 29.66
C SER A 360 18.62 -38.18 28.14
N ARG A 361 19.47 -38.97 27.48
CA ARG A 361 19.54 -39.20 26.03
C ARG A 361 18.20 -39.76 25.51
N PRO A 362 17.49 -39.07 24.59
CA PRO A 362 16.35 -39.66 23.87
C PRO A 362 16.82 -40.85 23.01
N ALA A 363 15.94 -41.84 22.81
CA ALA A 363 16.20 -42.93 21.88
C ALA A 363 16.29 -42.40 20.43
N PRO A 364 16.98 -43.10 19.52
CA PRO A 364 16.90 -42.79 18.10
C PRO A 364 15.45 -42.90 17.64
N LEU A 365 14.91 -41.81 17.08
CA LEU A 365 13.70 -41.90 16.26
C LEU A 365 14.04 -42.76 15.05
N GLU A 366 13.30 -43.84 14.85
CA GLU A 366 13.40 -44.64 13.64
C GLU A 366 13.15 -43.74 12.44
N GLU A 367 14.05 -43.78 11.45
CA GLU A 367 13.86 -43.10 10.18
C GLU A 367 12.59 -43.66 9.54
N LYS A 368 11.49 -42.91 9.61
CA LYS A 368 10.30 -43.20 8.82
C LYS A 368 10.73 -43.30 7.37
N LYS A 369 10.68 -44.51 6.83
CA LYS A 369 10.83 -44.74 5.40
C LYS A 369 9.95 -43.73 4.68
N ILE A 370 10.57 -42.92 3.84
CA ILE A 370 9.84 -42.08 2.88
C ILE A 370 8.97 -43.06 2.10
N GLU A 371 7.65 -42.92 2.21
CA GLU A 371 6.74 -43.69 1.37
C GLU A 371 7.08 -43.33 -0.08
N GLU A 372 7.42 -44.33 -0.89
CA GLU A 372 7.65 -44.12 -2.32
C GLU A 372 6.34 -43.60 -2.92
N VAL A 373 6.27 -42.28 -3.10
CA VAL A 373 5.09 -41.59 -3.62
C VAL A 373 4.82 -42.12 -5.01
N ILE A 374 3.89 -43.08 -5.11
CA ILE A 374 3.48 -43.71 -6.35
C ILE A 374 3.08 -42.58 -7.30
N PRO A 375 3.84 -42.31 -8.38
CA PRO A 375 3.59 -41.14 -9.19
C PRO A 375 2.19 -41.24 -9.79
N CYS A 376 1.35 -40.22 -9.54
CA CYS A 376 0.05 -40.14 -10.18
C CYS A 376 0.27 -40.11 -11.70
N VAL A 377 0.03 -41.22 -12.38
CA VAL A 377 0.47 -41.45 -13.78
C VAL A 377 -0.03 -40.34 -14.73
N TRP A 378 -1.21 -39.77 -14.45
CA TRP A 378 -1.78 -38.66 -15.21
C TRP A 378 -1.06 -37.32 -15.01
N MET A 379 -0.26 -37.13 -13.95
CA MET A 379 0.51 -35.90 -13.68
C MET A 379 1.63 -35.71 -14.70
N GLU A 380 2.32 -36.79 -15.10
CA GLU A 380 3.34 -36.71 -16.15
C GLU A 380 2.72 -36.47 -17.52
N GLU A 381 1.54 -37.03 -17.80
CA GLU A 381 0.78 -36.72 -19.02
C GLU A 381 0.27 -35.26 -19.01
N PHE A 382 -0.13 -34.74 -17.86
CA PHE A 382 -0.46 -33.32 -17.70
C PHE A 382 0.75 -32.41 -17.96
N ARG A 383 1.92 -32.69 -17.36
CA ARG A 383 3.16 -31.95 -17.64
C ARG A 383 3.51 -31.96 -19.13
N LYS A 384 3.49 -33.13 -19.78
CA LYS A 384 3.73 -33.28 -21.22
C LYS A 384 2.74 -32.46 -22.05
N ALA A 385 1.46 -32.47 -21.69
CA ALA A 385 0.42 -31.73 -22.39
C ALA A 385 0.62 -30.22 -22.28
N ILE A 386 0.96 -29.70 -21.10
CA ILE A 386 1.30 -28.27 -20.89
C ILE A 386 2.54 -27.88 -21.71
N VAL A 387 3.60 -28.69 -21.70
CA VAL A 387 4.82 -28.44 -22.51
C VAL A 387 4.54 -28.51 -24.02
N ALA A 388 3.71 -29.44 -24.47
CA ALA A 388 3.28 -29.52 -25.87
C ALA A 388 2.43 -28.30 -26.28
N TYR A 389 1.60 -27.78 -25.38
CA TYR A 389 0.86 -26.54 -25.59
C TYR A 389 1.79 -25.32 -25.73
N GLU A 390 2.79 -25.17 -24.86
CA GLU A 390 3.80 -24.10 -24.97
C GLU A 390 4.60 -24.17 -26.30
N GLN A 391 4.72 -25.35 -26.89
CA GLN A 391 5.37 -25.54 -28.21
C GLN A 391 4.43 -25.28 -29.39
N MET A 392 3.13 -25.57 -29.27
CA MET A 392 2.13 -25.38 -30.34
C MET A 392 1.61 -23.94 -30.40
N GLU A 393 1.29 -23.33 -29.26
CA GLU A 393 0.80 -21.96 -29.17
C GLU A 393 1.91 -21.01 -28.72
N GLN A 394 2.90 -20.79 -29.60
CA GLN A 394 3.95 -19.82 -29.36
C GLN A 394 3.35 -18.42 -29.16
N ASN A 395 3.62 -17.81 -28.00
CA ASN A 395 3.17 -16.45 -27.72
C ASN A 395 3.82 -15.47 -28.73
N PRO A 396 3.03 -14.67 -29.49
CA PRO A 396 3.55 -13.86 -30.59
C PRO A 396 4.45 -12.71 -30.09
N PHE A 397 4.24 -12.23 -28.86
CA PHE A 397 5.15 -11.28 -28.23
C PHE A 397 6.49 -11.94 -27.86
N LYS A 398 6.49 -13.18 -27.32
CA LYS A 398 7.74 -13.91 -27.04
C LYS A 398 8.58 -14.08 -28.29
N VAL A 399 7.97 -14.53 -29.40
CA VAL A 399 8.65 -14.69 -30.70
C VAL A 399 9.21 -13.35 -31.22
N TRP A 400 8.49 -12.24 -31.05
CA TRP A 400 8.94 -10.90 -31.45
C TRP A 400 10.07 -10.36 -30.53
N PHE A 401 9.98 -10.61 -29.23
CA PHE A 401 10.98 -10.20 -28.24
C PHE A 401 12.31 -10.97 -28.43
N GLU A 402 12.23 -12.30 -28.61
CA GLU A 402 13.39 -13.15 -28.94
C GLU A 402 14.01 -12.82 -30.30
N HIS A 403 13.23 -12.25 -31.24
CA HIS A 403 13.72 -11.74 -32.52
C HIS A 403 14.49 -10.42 -32.34
N LEU A 404 13.92 -9.44 -31.63
CA LEU A 404 14.62 -8.19 -31.27
C LEU A 404 15.90 -8.47 -30.49
N GLN A 405 15.88 -9.40 -29.53
CA GLN A 405 17.05 -9.75 -28.71
C GLN A 405 18.17 -10.37 -29.56
N ARG A 406 17.85 -11.21 -30.54
CA ARG A 406 18.83 -11.82 -31.47
C ARG A 406 19.43 -10.82 -32.47
N GLU A 407 18.70 -9.76 -32.81
CA GLU A 407 19.15 -8.74 -33.76
C GLU A 407 19.78 -7.51 -33.07
N ASN A 408 19.96 -7.54 -31.75
CA ASN A 408 20.38 -6.39 -30.93
C ASN A 408 19.46 -5.15 -31.11
N GLY A 409 18.16 -5.37 -31.35
CA GLY A 409 17.17 -4.31 -31.51
C GLY A 409 16.81 -3.57 -30.22
N PHE A 410 17.27 -4.07 -29.06
CA PHE A 410 17.21 -3.35 -27.79
C PHE A 410 18.51 -2.58 -27.54
N GLU A 411 18.39 -1.27 -27.30
CA GLU A 411 19.52 -0.40 -26.99
C GLU A 411 20.21 -0.73 -25.65
N SER A 412 19.49 -1.38 -24.73
CA SER A 412 19.97 -1.73 -23.39
C SER A 412 18.99 -2.70 -22.70
N ALA A 413 19.41 -3.28 -21.57
CA ALA A 413 18.51 -4.03 -20.67
C ALA A 413 17.36 -3.16 -20.11
N TYR A 414 17.54 -1.84 -20.06
CA TYR A 414 16.47 -0.90 -19.70
C TYR A 414 15.38 -0.88 -20.79
N HIS A 415 15.77 -0.83 -22.06
CA HIS A 415 14.84 -0.87 -23.19
C HIS A 415 14.07 -2.22 -23.25
N SER A 416 14.73 -3.34 -22.94
CA SER A 416 14.04 -4.66 -22.93
C SER A 416 13.05 -4.79 -21.76
N ILE A 417 13.40 -4.38 -20.54
CA ILE A 417 12.46 -4.32 -19.40
C ILE A 417 11.29 -3.39 -19.69
N LEU A 418 11.55 -2.19 -20.22
CA LEU A 418 10.52 -1.21 -20.55
C LEU A 418 9.53 -1.75 -21.59
N THR A 419 10.03 -2.37 -22.67
CA THR A 419 9.20 -3.00 -23.71
C THR A 419 8.30 -4.10 -23.14
N LEU A 420 8.84 -4.90 -22.23
CA LEU A 420 8.13 -5.99 -21.56
C LEU A 420 7.03 -5.45 -20.63
N LEU A 421 7.30 -4.42 -19.83
CA LEU A 421 6.31 -3.77 -18.98
C LEU A 421 5.22 -3.04 -19.79
N ILE A 422 5.56 -2.51 -20.96
CA ILE A 422 4.59 -1.91 -21.89
C ILE A 422 3.65 -2.99 -22.45
N TYR A 423 4.18 -4.11 -22.96
CA TYR A 423 3.36 -5.21 -23.47
C TYR A 423 2.46 -5.80 -22.39
N THR A 424 3.01 -6.12 -21.22
CA THR A 424 2.19 -6.67 -20.12
C THR A 424 1.19 -5.65 -19.62
N ARG A 425 1.48 -4.35 -19.64
CA ARG A 425 0.46 -3.32 -19.38
C ARG A 425 -0.65 -3.31 -20.44
N PHE A 426 -0.36 -3.51 -21.73
CA PHE A 426 -1.40 -3.56 -22.77
C PHE A 426 -2.21 -4.87 -22.77
N ASN A 427 -1.63 -5.98 -22.31
CA ASN A 427 -2.24 -7.32 -22.29
C ASN A 427 -3.27 -7.50 -21.14
N GLN A 428 -4.25 -6.61 -21.01
CA GLN A 428 -5.26 -6.63 -19.93
C GLN A 428 -6.48 -7.49 -20.27
N THR A 429 -7.06 -7.21 -21.45
CA THR A 429 -8.36 -7.75 -21.91
C THR A 429 -8.34 -8.08 -23.41
N HIS A 430 -7.19 -7.95 -24.06
CA HIS A 430 -7.02 -8.10 -25.50
C HIS A 430 -6.56 -9.52 -25.88
N PRO A 431 -6.74 -9.93 -27.15
CA PRO A 431 -5.85 -10.91 -27.78
C PRO A 431 -4.39 -10.42 -27.69
N SER A 432 -3.44 -11.34 -27.51
CA SER A 432 -2.02 -10.98 -27.39
C SER A 432 -1.49 -10.20 -28.61
N ASP A 433 -2.13 -10.34 -29.76
CA ASP A 433 -1.75 -9.67 -31.01
C ASP A 433 -1.97 -8.14 -30.94
N THR A 434 -3.11 -7.68 -30.41
CA THR A 434 -3.37 -6.24 -30.24
C THR A 434 -2.46 -5.62 -29.17
N ALA A 435 -2.16 -6.37 -28.09
CA ALA A 435 -1.20 -5.92 -27.09
C ALA A 435 0.22 -5.80 -27.67
N LEU A 436 0.64 -6.77 -28.49
CA LEU A 436 1.90 -6.74 -29.24
C LEU A 436 1.95 -5.57 -30.24
N GLU A 437 0.89 -5.34 -30.99
CA GLU A 437 0.88 -4.28 -32.02
C GLU A 437 0.87 -2.88 -31.38
N ASN A 438 0.14 -2.68 -30.29
CA ASN A 438 0.28 -1.46 -29.47
C ASN A 438 1.68 -1.30 -28.88
N THR A 439 2.37 -2.40 -28.54
CA THR A 439 3.76 -2.34 -28.06
C THR A 439 4.72 -1.92 -29.17
N ARG A 440 4.62 -2.50 -30.37
CA ARG A 440 5.41 -2.12 -31.55
C ARG A 440 5.24 -0.65 -31.92
N LYS A 441 3.99 -0.17 -31.90
CA LYS A 441 3.61 1.23 -32.16
C LYS A 441 4.33 2.22 -31.24
N VAL A 442 4.55 1.88 -29.97
CA VAL A 442 5.22 2.79 -29.01
C VAL A 442 6.71 2.47 -28.80
N PHE A 443 7.19 1.31 -29.23
CA PHE A 443 8.55 0.78 -28.96
C PHE A 443 9.67 1.82 -29.05
N LYS A 444 9.78 2.52 -30.19
CA LYS A 444 10.85 3.51 -30.42
C LYS A 444 10.68 4.80 -29.61
N VAL A 445 9.45 5.24 -29.38
CA VAL A 445 9.16 6.52 -28.68
C VAL A 445 9.13 6.35 -27.16
N ALA A 446 8.96 5.13 -26.66
CA ALA A 446 8.91 4.81 -25.22
C ALA A 446 10.16 5.24 -24.43
N LEU A 447 11.32 5.43 -25.09
CA LEU A 447 12.54 5.92 -24.45
C LEU A 447 12.56 7.46 -24.24
N GLN A 448 11.70 8.22 -24.90
CA GLN A 448 11.58 9.67 -24.70
C GLN A 448 10.93 9.96 -23.35
N TRP A 449 11.54 10.84 -22.54
CA TRP A 449 11.02 11.19 -21.21
C TRP A 449 9.83 12.16 -21.28
N ASP A 450 9.95 13.20 -22.11
CA ASP A 450 8.86 14.12 -22.43
C ASP A 450 8.29 13.72 -23.79
N LEU A 451 7.14 13.05 -23.77
CA LEU A 451 6.58 12.31 -24.89
C LEU A 451 5.31 13.02 -25.39
N PRO A 452 5.39 13.84 -26.47
CA PRO A 452 4.25 14.60 -26.95
C PRO A 452 3.16 13.68 -27.52
N SER A 453 1.90 14.07 -27.34
CA SER A 453 0.74 13.24 -27.71
C SER A 453 0.65 12.94 -29.21
N GLU A 454 1.24 13.81 -30.00
CA GLU A 454 1.32 13.87 -31.44
C GLU A 454 2.32 12.86 -32.04
N GLU A 455 3.37 12.49 -31.31
CA GLU A 455 4.36 11.49 -31.75
C GLU A 455 3.89 10.05 -31.51
N ILE A 456 2.90 9.84 -30.65
CA ILE A 456 2.37 8.50 -30.36
C ILE A 456 1.29 8.13 -31.39
N PRO A 457 1.52 7.10 -32.22
CA PRO A 457 0.56 6.69 -33.25
C PRO A 457 -0.73 6.11 -32.64
N PRO A 458 -1.85 6.06 -33.40
CA PRO A 458 -3.13 5.56 -32.92
C PRO A 458 -3.06 4.13 -32.36
N LEU A 459 -3.30 4.01 -31.05
CA LEU A 459 -3.40 2.73 -30.37
C LEU A 459 -4.78 2.11 -30.58
N GLU A 460 -4.82 0.79 -30.65
CA GLU A 460 -6.07 0.03 -30.62
C GLU A 460 -6.56 -0.06 -29.16
N GLY A 461 -7.67 0.60 -28.86
CA GLY A 461 -8.27 0.61 -27.53
C GLY A 461 -9.02 -0.68 -27.19
N ALA A 462 -9.17 -0.94 -25.90
CA ALA A 462 -9.93 -2.10 -25.39
C ALA A 462 -11.43 -1.99 -25.70
N LEU A 463 -12.18 -3.09 -25.48
CA LEU A 463 -13.64 -3.20 -25.71
C LEU A 463 -14.51 -2.07 -25.10
N PHE A 464 -13.97 -1.28 -24.18
CA PHE A 464 -14.66 -0.19 -23.48
C PHE A 464 -13.94 1.18 -23.59
N PHE A 465 -12.85 1.28 -24.35
CA PHE A 465 -12.03 2.50 -24.48
C PHE A 465 -11.68 2.81 -25.94
N PRO A 466 -11.91 4.05 -26.44
CA PRO A 466 -11.43 4.44 -27.76
C PRO A 466 -9.91 4.58 -27.79
N GLY A 467 -9.33 4.56 -29.00
CA GLY A 467 -7.88 4.57 -29.20
C GLY A 467 -7.18 5.80 -28.63
N GLU A 468 -7.79 6.97 -28.71
CA GLU A 468 -7.26 8.21 -28.12
C GLU A 468 -7.20 8.10 -26.59
N ALA A 469 -8.28 7.64 -25.94
CA ALA A 469 -8.28 7.45 -24.50
C ALA A 469 -7.24 6.42 -24.04
N TRP A 470 -6.98 5.38 -24.84
CA TRP A 470 -5.95 4.38 -24.55
C TRP A 470 -4.53 4.94 -24.72
N ARG A 471 -4.30 5.79 -25.74
CA ARG A 471 -3.07 6.59 -25.91
C ARG A 471 -2.86 7.53 -24.71
N ASP A 472 -3.88 8.28 -24.31
CA ASP A 472 -3.80 9.23 -23.20
C ASP A 472 -3.58 8.52 -21.84
N LEU A 473 -4.07 7.29 -21.70
CA LEU A 473 -3.76 6.41 -20.55
C LEU A 473 -2.33 5.85 -20.61
N TYR A 474 -1.77 5.62 -21.80
CA TYR A 474 -0.35 5.26 -21.96
C TYR A 474 0.58 6.43 -21.66
N ILE A 475 0.31 7.64 -22.17
CA ILE A 475 1.07 8.89 -21.85
C ILE A 475 1.23 9.04 -20.33
N ARG A 476 0.11 8.98 -19.59
CA ARG A 476 0.11 9.11 -18.12
C ARG A 476 0.78 7.95 -17.38
N ALA A 477 1.02 6.83 -18.03
CA ALA A 477 1.74 5.69 -17.47
C ALA A 477 3.23 5.68 -17.83
N ASN A 478 3.64 6.31 -18.94
CA ASN A 478 5.00 6.23 -19.47
C ASN A 478 6.10 6.66 -18.47
N PRO A 479 6.00 7.81 -17.76
CA PRO A 479 7.00 8.17 -16.75
C PRO A 479 7.14 7.11 -15.65
N LYS A 480 6.05 6.42 -15.29
CA LYS A 480 6.05 5.39 -14.24
C LYS A 480 6.56 4.04 -14.73
N LEU A 481 6.33 3.72 -16.01
CA LEU A 481 6.95 2.59 -16.71
C LEU A 481 8.49 2.77 -16.77
N GLN A 482 8.96 3.97 -17.12
CA GLN A 482 10.38 4.34 -17.16
C GLN A 482 11.00 4.28 -15.75
N GLU A 483 10.37 4.91 -14.75
CA GLU A 483 10.83 4.89 -13.35
C GLU A 483 10.95 3.45 -12.80
N VAL A 484 9.96 2.59 -13.07
CA VAL A 484 10.00 1.18 -12.63
C VAL A 484 11.07 0.40 -13.38
N SER A 485 11.21 0.59 -14.69
CA SER A 485 12.26 -0.06 -15.50
C SER A 485 13.67 0.27 -15.00
N HIS A 486 13.91 1.51 -14.58
CA HIS A 486 15.17 1.90 -13.94
C HIS A 486 15.35 1.22 -12.58
N ARG A 487 14.36 1.30 -11.67
CA ARG A 487 14.42 0.67 -10.33
C ARG A 487 14.68 -0.83 -10.38
N ILE A 488 14.12 -1.55 -11.37
CA ILE A 488 14.35 -2.99 -11.55
C ILE A 488 15.83 -3.29 -11.82
N LEU A 489 16.56 -2.41 -12.51
CA LEU A 489 17.99 -2.56 -12.80
C LEU A 489 18.92 -2.12 -11.66
N GLU A 490 18.44 -1.37 -10.67
CA GLU A 490 19.23 -0.99 -9.49
C GLU A 490 19.61 -2.20 -8.62
N LYS A 491 18.92 -3.33 -8.77
CA LYS A 491 19.09 -4.55 -7.97
C LYS A 491 18.99 -5.79 -8.87
N ARG A 492 19.98 -6.69 -8.81
CA ARG A 492 19.98 -7.93 -9.62
C ARG A 492 19.00 -8.98 -9.10
N GLU A 493 18.92 -9.14 -7.79
CA GLU A 493 18.20 -10.23 -7.12
C GLU A 493 16.94 -9.70 -6.42
N TRP A 494 15.77 -10.22 -6.77
CA TRP A 494 14.48 -9.74 -6.33
C TRP A 494 13.71 -10.76 -5.49
N GLU A 495 13.17 -10.29 -4.37
CA GLU A 495 12.09 -11.00 -3.69
C GLU A 495 10.81 -10.85 -4.51
N LEU A 496 10.07 -11.95 -4.67
CA LEU A 496 8.91 -12.01 -5.56
C LEU A 496 7.83 -10.96 -5.21
N SER A 497 7.59 -10.74 -3.91
CA SER A 497 6.64 -9.74 -3.40
C SER A 497 7.07 -8.31 -3.71
N ASP A 498 8.37 -8.01 -3.61
CA ASP A 498 8.89 -6.66 -3.81
C ASP A 498 8.79 -6.29 -5.29
N LEU A 499 9.10 -7.24 -6.18
CA LEU A 499 9.01 -7.03 -7.63
C LEU A 499 7.56 -6.91 -8.12
N ASP A 500 6.64 -7.78 -7.66
CA ASP A 500 5.19 -7.65 -7.98
C ASP A 500 4.65 -6.29 -7.57
N ARG A 501 4.95 -5.88 -6.34
CA ARG A 501 4.40 -4.65 -5.77
C ARG A 501 5.07 -3.41 -6.35
N LEU A 502 6.34 -3.49 -6.79
CA LEU A 502 7.02 -2.46 -7.58
C LEU A 502 6.40 -2.32 -8.98
N ILE A 503 6.09 -3.42 -9.67
CA ILE A 503 5.45 -3.40 -11.00
C ILE A 503 4.02 -2.84 -10.91
N ARG A 504 3.26 -3.21 -9.88
CA ARG A 504 1.86 -2.80 -9.70
C ARG A 504 1.63 -1.31 -9.36
N ILE A 505 2.68 -0.51 -9.17
CA ILE A 505 2.54 0.97 -9.10
C ILE A 505 2.32 1.61 -10.47
N ILE A 506 2.53 0.87 -11.57
CA ILE A 506 2.28 1.34 -12.93
C ILE A 506 0.76 1.48 -13.14
N PRO A 507 0.25 2.63 -13.63
CA PRO A 507 -1.18 2.82 -13.84
C PRO A 507 -1.81 1.75 -14.73
N HIS A 508 -2.85 1.09 -14.20
CA HIS A 508 -3.59 -0.05 -14.78
C HIS A 508 -2.83 -1.39 -14.85
N MET A 509 -1.72 -1.55 -14.13
CA MET A 509 -1.02 -2.84 -14.04
C MET A 509 -1.71 -3.78 -13.03
N THR A 510 -2.44 -4.79 -13.52
CA THR A 510 -3.14 -5.77 -12.66
C THR A 510 -2.17 -6.79 -12.04
N ALA A 511 -2.61 -7.54 -11.01
CA ALA A 511 -1.82 -8.63 -10.43
C ALA A 511 -1.53 -9.78 -11.43
N ARG A 512 -2.42 -10.06 -12.39
CA ARG A 512 -2.14 -11.02 -13.48
C ARG A 512 -1.05 -10.49 -14.41
N ASN A 513 -1.17 -9.23 -14.83
CA ASN A 513 -0.23 -8.57 -15.72
C ASN A 513 1.17 -8.44 -15.09
N SER A 514 1.21 -8.16 -13.79
CA SER A 514 2.43 -8.12 -12.98
C SER A 514 3.14 -9.48 -12.89
N ARG A 515 2.42 -10.56 -12.50
CA ARG A 515 2.98 -11.92 -12.53
C ARG A 515 3.48 -12.32 -13.93
N TRP A 516 2.74 -11.95 -14.98
CA TRP A 516 3.20 -12.15 -16.36
C TRP A 516 4.50 -11.42 -16.64
N ALA A 517 4.66 -10.17 -16.19
CA ALA A 517 5.91 -9.43 -16.33
C ALA A 517 7.08 -10.09 -15.59
N ILE A 518 6.86 -10.55 -14.35
CA ILE A 518 7.88 -11.26 -13.57
C ILE A 518 8.35 -12.53 -14.30
N ARG A 519 7.41 -13.35 -14.79
CA ARG A 519 7.74 -14.57 -15.55
C ARG A 519 8.51 -14.25 -16.83
N PHE A 520 8.08 -13.24 -17.60
CA PHE A 520 8.83 -12.82 -18.79
C PHE A 520 10.23 -12.29 -18.46
N MET A 521 10.42 -11.59 -17.34
CA MET A 521 11.76 -11.11 -16.94
C MET A 521 12.66 -12.28 -16.54
N HIS A 522 12.16 -13.20 -15.71
CA HIS A 522 12.85 -14.46 -15.38
C HIS A 522 13.26 -15.26 -16.63
N ASP A 523 12.36 -15.37 -17.62
CA ASP A 523 12.58 -16.16 -18.84
C ASP A 523 13.48 -15.49 -19.90
N GLN A 524 13.67 -14.16 -19.87
CA GLN A 524 14.22 -13.41 -21.00
C GLN A 524 15.31 -12.38 -20.64
N ILE A 525 15.43 -12.00 -19.37
CA ILE A 525 16.29 -10.88 -18.91
C ILE A 525 17.22 -11.40 -17.79
N PRO A 526 18.41 -11.95 -18.13
CA PRO A 526 19.33 -12.60 -17.17
C PRO A 526 19.97 -11.65 -16.14
N GLU A 527 19.73 -10.34 -16.28
CA GLU A 527 19.99 -9.31 -15.29
C GLU A 527 19.01 -9.33 -14.11
N VAL A 528 17.81 -9.91 -14.27
CA VAL A 528 16.74 -9.93 -13.25
C VAL A 528 16.55 -11.35 -12.71
N ILE A 529 17.12 -11.63 -11.54
CA ILE A 529 17.00 -12.91 -10.84
C ILE A 529 15.85 -12.82 -9.83
N VAL A 530 14.88 -13.73 -9.90
CA VAL A 530 13.72 -13.81 -9.00
C VAL A 530 13.26 -15.26 -8.83
N ASP A 531 12.99 -15.70 -7.61
CA ASP A 531 12.44 -17.04 -7.32
C ASP A 531 10.92 -17.05 -7.58
N ILE A 532 10.51 -17.67 -8.70
CA ILE A 532 9.10 -17.83 -9.07
C ILE A 532 8.47 -19.17 -8.61
N SER A 533 9.23 -20.07 -7.96
CA SER A 533 8.73 -21.36 -7.46
C SER A 533 7.57 -21.23 -6.45
N ARG A 534 7.48 -20.06 -5.81
CA ARG A 534 6.47 -19.71 -4.80
C ARG A 534 5.30 -18.88 -5.36
N MET A 535 5.30 -18.56 -6.65
CA MET A 535 4.32 -17.66 -7.25
C MET A 535 2.94 -18.30 -7.35
N ASP A 536 1.93 -17.63 -6.76
CA ASP A 536 0.53 -18.06 -6.84
C ASP A 536 -0.07 -17.80 -8.22
N ILE A 537 -0.78 -18.78 -8.77
CA ILE A 537 -1.53 -18.64 -10.03
C ILE A 537 -2.89 -17.98 -9.83
N ASP A 538 -3.47 -17.43 -10.89
CA ASP A 538 -4.82 -16.87 -10.89
C ASP A 538 -5.89 -17.97 -10.95
N VAL A 539 -6.62 -18.17 -9.85
CA VAL A 539 -7.74 -19.12 -9.78
C VAL A 539 -9.02 -18.48 -10.34
N SER A 540 -9.02 -18.27 -11.66
CA SER A 540 -10.18 -17.82 -12.42
C SER A 540 -11.26 -18.91 -12.51
N GLU A 541 -12.48 -18.54 -12.93
CA GLU A 541 -13.54 -19.52 -13.19
C GLU A 541 -13.13 -20.62 -14.17
N SER A 542 -12.34 -20.28 -15.19
CA SER A 542 -11.83 -21.24 -16.17
C SER A 542 -10.85 -22.22 -15.53
N VAL A 543 -9.90 -21.73 -14.74
CA VAL A 543 -8.92 -22.57 -14.03
C VAL A 543 -9.64 -23.49 -13.04
N TYR A 544 -10.57 -22.96 -12.24
CA TYR A 544 -11.35 -23.74 -11.27
C TYR A 544 -12.22 -24.81 -11.95
N ARG A 545 -12.86 -24.49 -13.07
CA ARG A 545 -13.66 -25.43 -13.89
C ARG A 545 -12.80 -26.56 -14.44
N VAL A 546 -11.64 -26.25 -15.02
CA VAL A 546 -10.72 -27.27 -15.56
C VAL A 546 -10.12 -28.13 -14.45
N ALA A 547 -9.68 -27.52 -13.34
CA ALA A 547 -9.21 -28.23 -12.15
C ALA A 547 -10.26 -29.21 -11.60
N SER A 548 -11.53 -28.78 -11.56
CA SER A 548 -12.66 -29.63 -11.13
C SER A 548 -12.86 -30.85 -12.05
N ARG A 549 -12.75 -30.68 -13.38
CA ARG A 549 -12.94 -31.77 -14.35
C ARG A 549 -11.77 -32.76 -14.40
N LEU A 550 -10.56 -32.28 -14.09
CA LEU A 550 -9.36 -33.12 -13.89
C LEU A 550 -9.39 -33.91 -12.56
N GLY A 551 -10.20 -33.48 -11.59
CA GLY A 551 -10.28 -34.09 -10.25
C GLY A 551 -9.28 -33.52 -9.23
N VAL A 552 -8.74 -32.32 -9.48
CA VAL A 552 -7.85 -31.59 -8.56
C VAL A 552 -8.63 -31.03 -7.36
N VAL A 553 -9.87 -30.57 -7.61
CA VAL A 553 -10.82 -30.08 -6.61
C VAL A 553 -12.19 -30.70 -6.85
N ASN A 554 -12.98 -30.86 -5.78
CA ASN A 554 -14.39 -31.23 -5.87
C ASN A 554 -15.27 -30.00 -5.58
N PRO A 555 -16.05 -29.48 -6.55
CA PRO A 555 -16.85 -28.25 -6.40
C PRO A 555 -18.01 -28.37 -5.39
N LEU A 556 -18.22 -29.54 -4.78
CA LEU A 556 -19.20 -29.77 -3.71
C LEU A 556 -18.60 -29.68 -2.29
N PHE A 557 -17.27 -29.55 -2.17
CA PHE A 557 -16.57 -29.51 -0.87
C PHE A 557 -15.38 -28.52 -0.84
N ASP A 558 -14.63 -28.43 -1.93
CA ASP A 558 -13.38 -27.68 -2.04
C ASP A 558 -13.63 -26.24 -2.50
N TYR A 559 -14.45 -25.51 -1.75
CA TYR A 559 -14.92 -24.19 -2.15
C TYR A 559 -13.78 -23.18 -2.34
N TYR A 560 -13.86 -22.41 -3.42
CA TYR A 560 -13.07 -21.19 -3.62
C TYR A 560 -13.83 -20.00 -3.01
N GLN A 561 -13.21 -19.32 -2.04
CA GLN A 561 -13.76 -18.11 -1.40
C GLN A 561 -12.76 -16.94 -1.44
N GLY A 562 -11.84 -16.96 -2.42
CA GLY A 562 -10.62 -16.15 -2.43
C GLY A 562 -9.39 -16.93 -1.95
N LYS A 563 -8.28 -16.22 -1.78
CA LYS A 563 -6.99 -16.81 -1.36
C LYS A 563 -7.09 -17.59 -0.05
N ASN A 564 -6.31 -18.66 0.07
CA ASN A 564 -6.22 -19.57 1.21
C ASN A 564 -7.48 -20.40 1.53
N SER A 565 -8.52 -20.38 0.70
CA SER A 565 -9.64 -21.33 0.86
C SER A 565 -9.26 -22.72 0.33
N MET A 566 -10.06 -23.76 0.64
CA MET A 566 -9.72 -25.15 0.29
C MET A 566 -9.53 -25.36 -1.23
N GLY A 567 -10.36 -24.72 -2.05
CA GLY A 567 -10.22 -24.75 -3.51
C GLY A 567 -8.95 -24.08 -4.02
N ASP A 568 -8.58 -22.93 -3.44
CA ASP A 568 -7.33 -22.23 -3.77
C ASP A 568 -6.12 -23.09 -3.38
N LEU A 569 -6.01 -23.48 -2.11
CA LEU A 569 -4.88 -24.25 -1.59
C LEU A 569 -4.61 -25.54 -2.39
N LYS A 570 -5.66 -26.26 -2.80
CA LYS A 570 -5.54 -27.44 -3.65
C LYS A 570 -5.04 -27.11 -5.06
N ILE A 571 -5.52 -26.03 -5.67
CA ILE A 571 -5.09 -25.60 -7.01
C ILE A 571 -3.65 -25.06 -6.99
N GLN A 572 -3.27 -24.24 -6.00
CA GLN A 572 -1.88 -23.79 -5.83
C GLN A 572 -0.94 -24.98 -5.55
N SER A 573 -1.34 -25.92 -4.67
CA SER A 573 -0.56 -27.13 -4.39
C SER A 573 -0.42 -28.03 -5.61
N PHE A 574 -1.46 -28.14 -6.45
CA PHE A 574 -1.40 -28.85 -7.72
C PHE A 574 -0.43 -28.18 -8.71
N ALA A 575 -0.52 -26.86 -8.88
CA ALA A 575 0.36 -26.10 -9.76
C ALA A 575 1.85 -26.29 -9.38
N ARG A 576 2.18 -26.12 -8.09
CA ARG A 576 3.53 -26.34 -7.55
C ARG A 576 4.00 -27.80 -7.61
N SER A 577 3.08 -28.78 -7.62
CA SER A 577 3.42 -30.20 -7.80
C SER A 577 3.65 -30.56 -9.27
N ALA A 578 2.89 -29.94 -10.18
CA ALA A 578 3.04 -30.10 -11.62
C ALA A 578 4.34 -29.41 -12.11
N PHE A 579 4.60 -28.18 -11.68
CA PHE A 579 5.77 -27.39 -12.05
C PHE A 579 6.34 -26.71 -10.79
N PRO A 580 7.31 -27.34 -10.11
CA PRO A 580 7.94 -26.77 -8.92
C PRO A 580 8.66 -25.45 -9.19
N ASP A 581 9.31 -25.33 -10.35
CA ASP A 581 10.16 -24.17 -10.68
C ASP A 581 9.38 -22.99 -11.26
N ASP A 582 8.26 -23.23 -11.96
CA ASP A 582 7.32 -22.20 -12.45
C ASP A 582 5.87 -22.72 -12.40
N PRO A 583 5.18 -22.58 -11.25
CA PRO A 583 3.78 -22.97 -11.11
C PRO A 583 2.85 -22.26 -12.11
N GLY A 584 3.26 -21.08 -12.61
CA GLY A 584 2.52 -20.27 -13.58
C GLY A 584 2.26 -20.96 -14.92
N LYS A 585 3.00 -22.04 -15.26
CA LYS A 585 2.81 -22.79 -16.51
C LYS A 585 1.41 -23.37 -16.67
N VAL A 586 0.67 -23.60 -15.59
CA VAL A 586 -0.69 -24.13 -15.66
C VAL A 586 -1.77 -23.06 -15.88
N GLU A 587 -1.48 -21.78 -15.58
CA GLU A 587 -2.50 -20.71 -15.54
C GLU A 587 -3.16 -20.48 -16.91
N GLU A 588 -2.36 -20.17 -17.94
CA GLU A 588 -2.88 -19.81 -19.27
C GLU A 588 -3.51 -21.01 -20.01
N PRO A 589 -2.91 -22.22 -20.04
CA PRO A 589 -3.53 -23.36 -20.71
C PRO A 589 -4.87 -23.74 -20.06
N MET A 590 -4.96 -23.74 -18.73
CA MET A 590 -6.22 -24.02 -18.03
C MET A 590 -7.24 -22.88 -18.18
N SER A 591 -6.79 -21.61 -18.20
CA SER A 591 -7.66 -20.46 -18.45
C SER A 591 -8.28 -20.49 -19.85
N ARG A 592 -7.48 -20.79 -20.87
CA ARG A 592 -7.90 -20.86 -22.27
C ARG A 592 -8.80 -22.06 -22.53
N LEU A 593 -8.42 -23.27 -22.12
CA LEU A 593 -9.25 -24.47 -22.27
C LEU A 593 -10.59 -24.34 -21.54
N GLY A 594 -10.60 -23.68 -20.38
CA GLY A 594 -11.79 -23.44 -19.57
C GLY A 594 -12.66 -22.27 -20.01
N ALA A 595 -12.25 -21.48 -21.00
CA ALA A 595 -12.97 -20.28 -21.44
C ALA A 595 -14.41 -20.59 -21.89
N GLY A 596 -15.30 -19.61 -21.70
CA GLY A 596 -16.69 -19.70 -22.13
C GLY A 596 -16.93 -19.28 -23.59
N ASP A 597 -15.89 -18.84 -24.31
CA ASP A 597 -15.95 -18.37 -25.69
C ASP A 597 -15.58 -19.47 -26.71
N GLU A 598 -15.47 -19.10 -27.98
CA GLU A 598 -15.15 -20.03 -29.07
C GLU A 598 -13.75 -20.64 -28.98
N ARG A 599 -12.87 -20.13 -28.11
CA ARG A 599 -11.49 -20.65 -27.89
C ARG A 599 -11.47 -21.77 -26.85
N GLY A 600 -12.45 -21.81 -25.96
CA GLY A 600 -12.59 -22.82 -24.93
C GLY A 600 -13.20 -24.13 -25.45
N VAL A 601 -12.83 -25.24 -24.80
CA VAL A 601 -13.41 -26.57 -25.07
C VAL A 601 -14.05 -27.17 -23.81
N CYS A 602 -13.62 -26.74 -22.63
CA CYS A 602 -14.10 -27.19 -21.32
C CYS A 602 -15.25 -26.29 -20.81
N TYR A 603 -16.26 -26.09 -21.65
CA TYR A 603 -17.42 -25.21 -21.42
C TYR A 603 -18.11 -25.41 -20.05
N PRO A 604 -18.84 -24.39 -19.53
CA PRO A 604 -19.63 -24.48 -18.30
C PRO A 604 -20.43 -25.78 -18.18
N THR A 605 -21.22 -26.13 -19.19
CA THR A 605 -21.90 -27.42 -19.35
C THR A 605 -21.47 -28.10 -20.65
N GLU A 606 -21.61 -29.44 -20.71
CA GLU A 606 -21.39 -30.23 -21.94
C GLU A 606 -20.04 -29.96 -22.66
N PRO A 607 -18.89 -30.12 -21.97
CA PRO A 607 -17.59 -29.80 -22.54
C PRO A 607 -17.25 -30.65 -23.77
N ARG A 608 -16.77 -29.99 -24.83
CA ARG A 608 -16.28 -30.62 -26.07
C ARG A 608 -14.94 -31.30 -25.78
N CYS A 609 -15.01 -32.52 -25.26
CA CYS A 609 -13.83 -33.25 -24.82
C CYS A 609 -12.90 -33.71 -25.95
N HIS A 610 -13.36 -33.69 -27.21
CA HIS A 610 -12.58 -34.12 -28.36
C HIS A 610 -11.61 -33.03 -28.84
N HIS A 611 -10.36 -33.40 -29.15
CA HIS A 611 -9.23 -32.51 -29.39
C HIS A 611 -8.88 -31.59 -28.20
N CYS A 612 -9.39 -31.89 -27.00
CA CYS A 612 -8.98 -31.20 -25.79
C CYS A 612 -7.54 -31.60 -25.42
N LEU A 613 -6.72 -30.63 -25.01
CA LEU A 613 -5.32 -30.86 -24.60
C LEU A 613 -5.16 -31.96 -23.55
N PHE A 614 -6.20 -32.18 -22.73
CA PHE A 614 -6.22 -33.17 -21.65
C PHE A 614 -7.12 -34.39 -21.96
N GLU A 615 -7.55 -34.61 -23.21
CA GLU A 615 -8.54 -35.63 -23.61
C GLU A 615 -8.17 -37.06 -23.15
N SER A 616 -6.87 -37.38 -23.14
CA SER A 616 -6.30 -38.71 -22.87
C SER A 616 -6.29 -39.12 -21.40
N PHE A 617 -6.30 -38.16 -20.46
CA PHE A 617 -6.19 -38.42 -19.02
C PHE A 617 -7.23 -37.69 -18.15
N CYS A 618 -7.98 -36.74 -18.70
CA CYS A 618 -9.04 -36.04 -17.98
C CYS A 618 -10.17 -37.01 -17.60
N GLN A 619 -10.51 -37.02 -16.31
CA GLN A 619 -11.59 -37.85 -15.74
C GLN A 619 -13.00 -37.41 -16.18
N LYS A 620 -13.13 -36.22 -16.78
CA LYS A 620 -14.38 -35.66 -17.33
C LYS A 620 -15.48 -35.59 -16.25
N LEU A 621 -15.09 -35.23 -15.02
CA LEU A 621 -16.01 -35.04 -13.91
C LEU A 621 -16.90 -33.80 -14.14
N PHE A 622 -18.08 -33.77 -13.53
CA PHE A 622 -18.96 -32.60 -13.48
C PHE A 622 -19.26 -31.99 -14.88
N THR A 623 -19.70 -32.82 -15.83
CA THR A 623 -20.11 -32.40 -17.18
C THR A 623 -21.49 -31.75 -17.24
N GLY A 624 -22.42 -32.16 -16.36
CA GLY A 624 -23.82 -31.74 -16.35
C GLY A 624 -24.13 -30.44 -15.60
N PHE A 625 -23.12 -29.76 -15.04
CA PHE A 625 -23.26 -28.42 -14.43
C PHE A 625 -21.91 -27.68 -14.48
N ASN A 626 -21.93 -26.35 -14.34
CA ASN A 626 -20.72 -25.53 -14.25
C ASN A 626 -20.06 -25.70 -12.87
N PRO A 627 -18.84 -26.26 -12.77
CA PRO A 627 -18.18 -26.46 -11.48
C PRO A 627 -17.96 -25.14 -10.72
N SER A 628 -17.73 -24.04 -11.44
CA SER A 628 -17.42 -22.74 -10.86
C SER A 628 -18.63 -22.10 -10.19
N GLU A 629 -19.84 -22.22 -10.76
CA GLU A 629 -21.10 -21.79 -10.12
C GLU A 629 -21.45 -22.55 -8.83
N LYS A 630 -20.85 -23.73 -8.59
CA LYS A 630 -21.06 -24.52 -7.37
C LYS A 630 -19.93 -24.36 -6.37
N GLY A 631 -18.69 -24.30 -6.83
CA GLY A 631 -17.50 -24.27 -5.98
C GLY A 631 -16.98 -22.88 -5.66
N MET A 632 -17.20 -21.88 -6.52
CA MET A 632 -16.72 -20.50 -6.28
C MET A 632 -17.82 -19.67 -5.61
N VAL A 633 -17.60 -19.31 -4.35
CA VAL A 633 -18.53 -18.54 -3.53
C VAL A 633 -17.88 -17.22 -3.15
N PHE A 634 -18.01 -16.24 -4.04
CA PHE A 634 -17.64 -14.86 -3.76
C PHE A 634 -18.60 -14.28 -2.71
N ARG A 635 -18.06 -13.82 -1.57
CA ARG A 635 -18.85 -13.04 -0.61
C ARG A 635 -18.89 -11.60 -1.12
N SER A 636 -20.08 -11.19 -1.56
CA SER A 636 -20.44 -9.81 -1.96
C SER A 636 -20.56 -8.88 -0.75
#